data_AF-A0A8J1T4S5-F1
#
_entry.id   AF-A0A8J1T4S5-F1
#
_cell.length_a   1.000
_cell.length_b   1.000
_cell.length_c   1.000
_cell.angle_alpha   90.00
_cell.angle_beta   90.00
_cell.angle_gamma   90.00
#
_symmetry.space_group_name_H-M   'P 1'
#
loop_
_entity.id
_entity.type
_entity.pdbx_description
1 polymer ?
#
loop_
_entity_poly.entity_id
_entity_poly.type
_entity_poly.pdbx_seq_one_letter_code
_entity_poly.pdbx_strand_id
1 'polypeptide(L)'
;MLWLSLYYVIGISLYWAPVDGAVTLEQISTVYLPFLMDDSWGNSYDMLWDAVERSTFDTDNGLVYTVGATGILHVIDARNITNFTVLASYKFHPQWDGSEAKDVELCSGGVVAVPYQIKNALEDGGKVAIFAPYSREQATLVKIREINVGTFPSQIVFTEDCRKAVVVNQGNLGQSINSNPYYDAEGSISILEFSGGDIAYGSVTATTLGFTEFNERYESYKQSGVRYLYRGLPQTSFKSSFSQDVEPKSVVLNTDETVAYVTLQENNAIVRVDLLTDSIIDIYGLGSKSWLGTGFDSSSNDGGINIRPWNISAWYQPDGIQYFKGSDPDHEGYLVTANEGMHKVYRVDEEGITWSENWEGKTFPSENLVDKERVPTKVSDGLNSYRSLGGLQFSKVEGENERGKFDRFYTFGGRSISVWNASNMALLYDSDSEIEIQHGQQYRKIFNSHIAEETQVPSQSKDTRSTYRGPEPESIELVEIENKRYMFVGNERISTIMVYSMGLDDTVPELESINRAGDTDRTWRQLYEERNIGDIDPEDLRFIPYDKSPTCEPLLLVTGAASGTVSLYAIHGLPEPPADKRCIQYNTTYTFTTPGPTRPTEPSTTPQVTTSMSSRQTTITARTQSTTYKDDQNTIDEENITPEIENTTVDYEMEVTTFESEGETTTEYDFTEDGNVTPMEETTPVDLETIEMSTSTIARSPTTIKPTTIESTTQSTGTKIQTTERATTTKSPITEKVTTAGTPTTERVTTAGTPTTERVTTAGTPTTEKVTTASTPTTESVTTAGTPTTEKVTTASTPTTETVTTAETPTTEKVTTAGTPTTMRVTTERITTVGTPTTERITTAGTPTTERVTTARTPTASTTQATTGAFPGFFQRGVPHHHLKPSFSNSFARAHSSSFLRDSFTSAP
;
A
#
# COMPACT_ATOMS: atom_id res chain seq x y z
N MET A 1 -69.44 11.57 17.94
CA MET A 1 -68.37 12.54 17.67
C MET A 1 -67.12 11.76 17.34
N LEU A 2 -66.86 11.62 16.04
CA LEU A 2 -65.65 11.00 15.48
C LEU A 2 -64.48 11.97 15.65
N TRP A 3 -63.30 11.44 15.96
CA TRP A 3 -62.04 12.03 15.54
C TRP A 3 -61.23 10.93 14.85
N LEU A 4 -61.23 10.98 13.51
CA LEU A 4 -60.32 10.25 12.64
C LEU A 4 -58.96 10.95 12.68
N SER A 5 -57.90 10.19 12.92
CA SER A 5 -56.54 10.56 12.50
C SER A 5 -56.18 9.63 11.34
N LEU A 6 -56.22 10.15 10.12
CA LEU A 6 -55.74 9.50 8.91
C LEU A 6 -54.22 9.28 9.04
N TYR A 7 -53.79 8.02 9.08
CA TYR A 7 -52.44 7.65 8.66
C TYR A 7 -52.47 7.48 7.14
N TYR A 8 -51.88 8.43 6.42
CA TYR A 8 -51.56 8.26 5.00
C TYR A 8 -50.42 7.24 4.91
N VAL A 9 -50.74 6.00 4.56
CA VAL A 9 -49.77 5.02 4.08
C VAL A 9 -49.44 5.44 2.65
N ILE A 10 -48.37 6.21 2.46
CA ILE A 10 -47.73 6.32 1.15
C ILE A 10 -46.95 5.02 0.97
N GLY A 11 -47.62 4.02 0.39
CA GLY A 11 -46.92 2.89 -0.22
C GLY A 11 -46.20 3.40 -1.44
N ILE A 12 -44.96 3.87 -1.27
CA ILE A 12 -44.04 4.02 -2.40
C ILE A 12 -43.64 2.61 -2.78
N SER A 13 -44.39 2.01 -3.70
CA SER A 13 -43.85 0.95 -4.53
C SER A 13 -42.78 1.61 -5.42
N LEU A 14 -41.54 1.62 -4.95
CA LEU A 14 -40.37 1.84 -5.79
C LEU A 14 -40.30 0.65 -6.76
N TYR A 15 -41.05 0.75 -7.86
CA TYR A 15 -40.68 0.05 -9.06
C TYR A 15 -39.34 0.65 -9.48
N TRP A 16 -38.26 -0.10 -9.29
CA TRP A 16 -37.04 0.10 -10.04
C TRP A 16 -37.39 -0.12 -11.51
N ALA A 17 -37.71 0.97 -12.21
CA ALA A 17 -37.32 1.04 -13.60
C ALA A 17 -35.78 1.09 -13.57
N PRO A 18 -35.06 0.33 -14.42
CA PRO A 18 -33.64 0.60 -14.61
C PRO A 18 -33.51 2.08 -14.91
N VAL A 19 -32.70 2.78 -14.12
CA VAL A 19 -32.30 4.13 -14.49
C VAL A 19 -31.50 3.93 -15.77
N ASP A 20 -32.03 4.39 -16.90
CA ASP A 20 -31.23 4.53 -18.12
C ASP A 20 -29.99 5.37 -17.73
N GLY A 21 -28.83 4.72 -17.57
CA GLY A 21 -27.57 5.36 -17.19
C GLY A 21 -26.83 4.85 -15.94
N ALA A 22 -27.30 3.82 -15.22
CA ALA A 22 -26.52 3.23 -14.13
C ALA A 22 -25.37 2.35 -14.67
N VAL A 23 -24.19 2.43 -14.06
CA VAL A 23 -23.04 1.59 -14.44
C VAL A 23 -23.27 0.16 -13.93
N THR A 24 -23.21 -0.85 -14.80
CA THR A 24 -23.45 -2.26 -14.43
C THR A 24 -22.35 -3.17 -14.91
N LEU A 25 -22.15 -4.30 -14.22
CA LEU A 25 -21.14 -5.30 -14.56
C LEU A 25 -21.80 -6.56 -15.14
N GLU A 26 -21.31 -7.04 -16.28
CA GLU A 26 -21.71 -8.31 -16.88
C GLU A 26 -20.52 -9.27 -16.93
N GLN A 27 -20.60 -10.41 -16.24
CA GLN A 27 -19.55 -11.41 -16.26
C GLN A 27 -19.46 -12.07 -17.65
N ILE A 28 -18.28 -12.00 -18.27
CA ILE A 28 -18.01 -12.56 -19.60
C ILE A 28 -17.44 -13.98 -19.47
N SER A 29 -16.43 -14.14 -18.61
CA SER A 29 -15.75 -15.42 -18.42
C SER A 29 -15.09 -15.52 -17.05
N THR A 30 -14.82 -16.76 -16.66
CA THR A 30 -14.13 -17.10 -15.42
C THR A 30 -13.21 -18.28 -15.68
N VAL A 31 -11.97 -18.19 -15.22
CA VAL A 31 -11.03 -19.33 -15.15
C VAL A 31 -10.78 -19.70 -13.69
N TYR A 32 -10.70 -21.00 -13.43
CA TYR A 32 -10.38 -21.55 -12.12
C TYR A 32 -8.93 -21.99 -12.16
N LEU A 33 -8.16 -21.65 -11.13
CA LEU A 33 -6.73 -21.90 -11.06
C LEU A 33 -6.40 -23.04 -10.09
N PRO A 34 -5.39 -23.85 -10.39
CA PRO A 34 -5.02 -24.94 -9.51
C PRO A 34 -4.20 -24.42 -8.33
N PHE A 35 -4.60 -24.79 -7.12
CA PHE A 35 -3.85 -24.46 -5.91
C PHE A 35 -2.61 -25.36 -5.73
N LEU A 36 -2.64 -26.55 -6.33
CA LEU A 36 -1.57 -27.52 -6.31
C LEU A 36 -1.33 -28.02 -7.74
N MET A 37 -0.07 -28.06 -8.14
CA MET A 37 0.36 -28.75 -9.35
C MET A 37 1.35 -29.84 -8.93
N ASP A 38 1.14 -31.07 -9.38
CA ASP A 38 2.01 -32.20 -9.08
C ASP A 38 2.29 -32.98 -10.37
N ASP A 39 3.56 -33.31 -10.62
CA ASP A 39 3.96 -33.97 -11.88
C ASP A 39 3.44 -35.40 -11.98
N SER A 40 3.05 -36.01 -10.86
CA SER A 40 2.52 -37.38 -10.75
C SER A 40 0.99 -37.43 -10.76
N TRP A 41 0.32 -36.46 -10.14
CA TRP A 41 -1.15 -36.45 -9.96
C TRP A 41 -1.89 -35.41 -10.81
N GLY A 42 -1.16 -34.51 -11.47
CA GLY A 42 -1.71 -33.41 -12.26
C GLY A 42 -2.09 -32.19 -11.42
N ASN A 43 -2.87 -31.29 -12.03
CA ASN A 43 -3.34 -30.06 -11.41
C ASN A 43 -4.57 -30.33 -10.53
N SER A 44 -4.53 -29.86 -9.29
CA SER A 44 -5.65 -29.94 -8.34
C SER A 44 -6.30 -28.57 -8.17
N TYR A 45 -7.64 -28.55 -8.22
CA TYR A 45 -8.46 -27.36 -8.14
C TYR A 45 -9.40 -27.51 -6.96
N ASP A 46 -9.44 -26.52 -6.10
CA ASP A 46 -10.37 -26.49 -4.99
C ASP A 46 -10.54 -25.07 -4.44
N MET A 47 -11.62 -24.82 -3.71
CA MET A 47 -11.92 -23.55 -3.04
C MET A 47 -11.19 -23.46 -1.68
N LEU A 48 -11.04 -22.26 -1.13
CA LEU A 48 -10.45 -21.95 0.19
C LEU A 48 -8.95 -22.30 0.30
N TRP A 49 -8.24 -22.31 -0.82
CA TRP A 49 -6.79 -22.54 -0.87
C TRP A 49 -6.00 -21.32 -1.34
N ASP A 50 -6.67 -20.19 -1.59
CA ASP A 50 -6.05 -18.91 -1.99
C ASP A 50 -5.11 -19.10 -3.19
N ALA A 51 -5.58 -19.81 -4.21
CA ALA A 51 -4.84 -20.03 -5.45
C ALA A 51 -4.58 -18.72 -6.22
N VAL A 52 -5.34 -17.68 -5.88
CA VAL A 52 -5.36 -16.36 -6.52
C VAL A 52 -5.54 -15.33 -5.40
N GLU A 53 -4.81 -14.24 -5.47
CA GLU A 53 -4.91 -13.07 -4.59
C GLU A 53 -5.00 -11.84 -5.49
N ARG A 54 -3.93 -11.55 -6.23
CA ARG A 54 -3.84 -10.40 -7.12
C ARG A 54 -3.46 -10.75 -8.54
N SER A 55 -3.72 -9.84 -9.45
CA SER A 55 -3.49 -10.01 -10.87
C SER A 55 -3.03 -8.73 -11.57
N THR A 56 -2.45 -8.91 -12.74
CA THR A 56 -2.12 -7.81 -13.66
C THR A 56 -2.36 -8.25 -15.10
N PHE A 57 -2.61 -7.29 -15.99
CA PHE A 57 -3.00 -7.55 -17.37
C PHE A 57 -2.03 -6.91 -18.36
N ASP A 58 -1.33 -7.74 -19.12
CA ASP A 58 -0.54 -7.33 -20.27
C ASP A 58 -1.48 -7.14 -21.46
N THR A 59 -1.96 -5.90 -21.59
CA THR A 59 -2.88 -5.47 -22.65
C THR A 59 -2.28 -5.61 -24.05
N ASP A 60 -0.95 -5.54 -24.19
CA ASP A 60 -0.31 -5.57 -25.49
C ASP A 60 -0.24 -7.01 -26.02
N ASN A 61 -0.10 -8.01 -25.14
CA ASN A 61 -0.01 -9.44 -25.50
C ASN A 61 -1.28 -10.25 -25.20
N GLY A 62 -2.26 -9.66 -24.53
CA GLY A 62 -3.49 -10.31 -24.09
C GLY A 62 -3.21 -11.44 -23.10
N LEU A 63 -2.40 -11.15 -22.09
CA LEU A 63 -1.99 -12.10 -21.05
C LEU A 63 -2.39 -11.57 -19.68
N VAL A 64 -2.98 -12.43 -18.84
CA VAL A 64 -3.15 -12.15 -17.41
C VAL A 64 -2.10 -12.92 -16.63
N TYR A 65 -1.46 -12.25 -15.68
CA TYR A 65 -0.58 -12.85 -14.69
C TYR A 65 -1.26 -12.78 -13.33
N THR A 66 -1.18 -13.85 -12.56
CA THR A 66 -1.80 -13.88 -11.23
C THR A 66 -1.08 -14.85 -10.30
N VAL A 67 -1.12 -14.55 -9.01
CA VAL A 67 -0.50 -15.31 -7.93
C VAL A 67 -1.46 -15.42 -6.75
N GLY A 68 -1.21 -16.38 -5.86
CA GLY A 68 -1.89 -16.47 -4.56
C GLY A 68 -1.02 -17.08 -3.47
N ALA A 69 -1.57 -17.27 -2.27
CA ALA A 69 -0.86 -17.74 -1.08
C ALA A 69 -0.25 -19.16 -1.20
N THR A 70 -0.55 -19.87 -2.29
CA THR A 70 0.08 -21.12 -2.74
C THR A 70 1.50 -20.93 -3.31
N GLY A 71 1.91 -19.69 -3.61
CA GLY A 71 3.22 -19.40 -4.20
C GLY A 71 3.37 -19.95 -5.63
N ILE A 72 2.28 -19.87 -6.40
CA ILE A 72 2.26 -20.24 -7.82
C ILE A 72 1.91 -19.01 -8.65
N LEU A 73 2.76 -18.68 -9.63
CA LEU A 73 2.46 -17.70 -10.67
C LEU A 73 1.80 -18.41 -11.85
N HIS A 74 0.61 -17.97 -12.26
CA HIS A 74 -0.09 -18.44 -13.45
C HIS A 74 -0.03 -17.41 -14.58
N VAL A 75 0.10 -17.89 -15.82
CA VAL A 75 -0.01 -17.09 -17.05
C VAL A 75 -1.23 -17.55 -17.82
N ILE A 76 -2.15 -16.63 -18.11
CA ILE A 76 -3.45 -16.92 -18.71
C ILE A 76 -3.57 -16.19 -20.06
N ASP A 77 -3.98 -16.90 -21.11
CA ASP A 77 -4.36 -16.31 -22.39
C ASP A 77 -5.74 -15.65 -22.26
N ALA A 78 -5.78 -14.33 -22.41
CA ALA A 78 -7.00 -13.53 -22.37
C ALA A 78 -7.41 -12.98 -23.74
N ARG A 79 -6.73 -13.38 -24.83
CA ARG A 79 -7.09 -12.93 -26.20
C ARG A 79 -8.47 -13.42 -26.62
N ASN A 80 -8.86 -14.62 -26.18
CA ASN A 80 -10.24 -15.07 -26.25
C ASN A 80 -10.94 -14.75 -24.92
N ILE A 81 -11.56 -13.58 -24.85
CA ILE A 81 -12.23 -13.07 -23.64
C ILE A 81 -13.38 -13.95 -23.14
N THR A 82 -13.96 -14.80 -23.99
CA THR A 82 -15.01 -15.75 -23.57
C THR A 82 -14.45 -17.07 -23.04
N ASN A 83 -13.15 -17.32 -23.18
CA ASN A 83 -12.51 -18.56 -22.78
C ASN A 83 -11.04 -18.33 -22.44
N PHE A 84 -10.79 -17.93 -21.20
CA PHE A 84 -9.45 -17.83 -20.62
C PHE A 84 -8.80 -19.21 -20.50
N THR A 85 -7.53 -19.32 -20.89
CA THR A 85 -6.77 -20.58 -20.80
C THR A 85 -5.45 -20.39 -20.09
N VAL A 86 -5.13 -21.27 -19.14
CA VAL A 86 -3.82 -21.27 -18.49
C VAL A 86 -2.78 -21.78 -19.49
N LEU A 87 -1.76 -20.96 -19.76
CA LEU A 87 -0.67 -21.25 -20.70
C LEU A 87 0.56 -21.83 -20.01
N ALA A 88 0.88 -21.31 -18.83
CA ALA A 88 2.05 -21.70 -18.07
C ALA A 88 1.83 -21.42 -16.58
N SER A 89 2.64 -22.05 -15.75
CA SER A 89 2.68 -21.74 -14.33
C SER A 89 4.09 -21.95 -13.77
N TYR A 90 4.43 -21.22 -12.72
CA TYR A 90 5.74 -21.26 -12.08
C TYR A 90 5.56 -21.39 -10.57
N LYS A 91 6.20 -22.39 -9.96
CA LYS A 91 6.22 -22.58 -8.51
C LYS A 91 7.46 -21.94 -7.91
N PHE A 92 7.30 -21.12 -6.89
CA PHE A 92 8.44 -20.55 -6.17
C PHE A 92 9.13 -21.55 -5.25
N HIS A 93 8.42 -22.62 -4.85
CA HIS A 93 8.95 -23.68 -4.01
C HIS A 93 8.48 -25.07 -4.50
N PRO A 94 9.30 -26.14 -4.38
CA PRO A 94 8.89 -27.48 -4.80
C PRO A 94 7.73 -28.06 -3.98
N GLN A 95 7.67 -27.76 -2.69
CA GLN A 95 6.51 -28.08 -1.83
C GLN A 95 5.43 -27.01 -2.06
N TRP A 96 4.19 -27.46 -2.23
CA TRP A 96 3.05 -26.65 -2.64
C TRP A 96 2.64 -25.56 -1.64
N ASP A 97 3.01 -25.70 -0.37
CA ASP A 97 2.78 -24.75 0.72
C ASP A 97 4.08 -24.10 1.20
N GLY A 98 5.22 -24.38 0.58
CA GLY A 98 6.53 -23.92 1.07
C GLY A 98 6.85 -22.45 0.73
N SER A 99 6.01 -21.80 -0.07
CA SER A 99 6.12 -20.37 -0.39
C SER A 99 4.75 -19.71 -0.47
N GLU A 100 4.73 -18.38 -0.40
CA GLU A 100 3.55 -17.55 -0.70
C GLU A 100 3.95 -16.36 -1.58
N ALA A 101 3.04 -15.94 -2.45
CA ALA A 101 3.15 -14.73 -3.27
C ALA A 101 1.79 -14.03 -3.30
N LYS A 102 1.74 -12.76 -2.90
CA LYS A 102 0.46 -12.05 -2.74
C LYS A 102 0.20 -11.01 -3.82
N ASP A 103 1.21 -10.69 -4.63
CA ASP A 103 1.08 -9.68 -5.67
C ASP A 103 1.92 -9.97 -6.91
N VAL A 104 1.47 -9.44 -8.03
CA VAL A 104 2.16 -9.50 -9.31
C VAL A 104 1.90 -8.22 -10.10
N GLU A 105 2.96 -7.58 -10.58
CA GLU A 105 2.85 -6.34 -11.32
C GLU A 105 3.71 -6.35 -12.59
N LEU A 106 3.24 -5.61 -13.59
CA LEU A 106 3.95 -5.44 -14.86
C LEU A 106 4.72 -4.14 -14.88
N CYS A 107 5.79 -4.13 -15.67
CA CYS A 107 6.47 -2.92 -16.08
C CYS A 107 6.81 -2.94 -17.57
N SER A 108 7.40 -1.84 -18.05
CA SER A 108 7.75 -1.58 -19.44
C SER A 108 8.36 -2.80 -20.14
N GLY A 109 7.88 -3.07 -21.36
CA GLY A 109 8.34 -4.21 -22.16
C GLY A 109 7.76 -5.56 -21.76
N GLY A 110 6.79 -5.61 -20.84
CA GLY A 110 6.10 -6.84 -20.41
C GLY A 110 6.84 -7.63 -19.34
N VAL A 111 7.79 -7.00 -18.64
CA VAL A 111 8.52 -7.63 -17.54
C VAL A 111 7.58 -7.80 -16.35
N VAL A 112 7.57 -8.99 -15.76
CA VAL A 112 6.68 -9.35 -14.65
C VAL A 112 7.49 -9.39 -13.36
N ALA A 113 7.01 -8.74 -12.31
CA ALA A 113 7.61 -8.81 -10.98
C ALA A 113 6.65 -9.47 -9.99
N VAL A 114 7.17 -10.42 -9.21
CA VAL A 114 6.41 -11.15 -8.18
C VAL A 114 7.16 -11.11 -6.86
N PRO A 115 6.69 -10.34 -5.86
CA PRO A 115 7.08 -10.51 -4.47
C PRO A 115 6.64 -11.87 -3.92
N TYR A 116 7.53 -12.57 -3.23
CA TYR A 116 7.24 -13.85 -2.58
C TYR A 116 8.10 -14.10 -1.34
N GLN A 117 7.61 -14.98 -0.47
CA GLN A 117 8.29 -15.45 0.75
C GLN A 117 8.42 -16.98 0.73
N ILE A 118 9.56 -17.50 1.19
CA ILE A 118 9.68 -18.93 1.56
C ILE A 118 9.26 -19.07 3.03
N LYS A 119 8.20 -19.83 3.32
CA LYS A 119 7.51 -19.82 4.62
C LYS A 119 8.39 -20.31 5.78
N ASN A 120 9.30 -21.25 5.51
CA ASN A 120 10.19 -21.84 6.53
C ASN A 120 11.57 -21.18 6.59
N ALA A 121 11.78 -20.07 5.89
CA ALA A 121 13.07 -19.37 5.82
C ALA A 121 12.89 -17.85 5.99
N LEU A 122 12.10 -17.44 6.98
CA LEU A 122 11.74 -16.03 7.21
C LEU A 122 12.96 -15.12 7.48
N GLU A 123 14.03 -15.71 8.03
CA GLU A 123 15.29 -15.04 8.35
C GLU A 123 16.09 -14.65 7.09
N ASP A 124 15.81 -15.29 5.95
CA ASP A 124 16.42 -14.95 4.66
C ASP A 124 15.75 -13.72 4.00
N GLY A 125 14.67 -13.21 4.62
CA GLY A 125 13.84 -12.14 4.07
C GLY A 125 12.94 -12.60 2.93
N GLY A 126 12.21 -11.64 2.38
CA GLY A 126 11.41 -11.84 1.17
C GLY A 126 12.23 -11.60 -0.10
N LYS A 127 11.64 -11.93 -1.23
CA LYS A 127 12.26 -11.72 -2.54
C LYS A 127 11.27 -11.15 -3.54
N VAL A 128 11.76 -10.44 -4.54
CA VAL A 128 11.05 -10.12 -5.78
C VAL A 128 11.69 -10.90 -6.91
N ALA A 129 10.93 -11.81 -7.51
CA ALA A 129 11.32 -12.50 -8.73
C ALA A 129 10.91 -11.67 -9.94
N ILE A 130 11.84 -11.47 -10.86
CA ILE A 130 11.61 -10.77 -12.13
C ILE A 130 11.60 -11.80 -13.25
N PHE A 131 10.56 -11.80 -14.07
CA PHE A 131 10.41 -12.68 -15.23
C PHE A 131 10.42 -11.89 -16.53
N ALA A 132 10.95 -12.54 -17.57
CA ALA A 132 10.79 -12.07 -18.93
C ALA A 132 9.31 -12.14 -19.34
N PRO A 133 8.89 -11.33 -20.32
CA PRO A 133 7.58 -11.50 -20.95
C PRO A 133 7.40 -12.95 -21.40
N TYR A 134 6.21 -13.48 -21.21
CA TYR A 134 5.95 -14.87 -21.58
C TYR A 134 6.05 -15.05 -23.11
N SER A 135 6.87 -16.00 -23.57
CA SER A 135 6.94 -16.33 -24.99
C SER A 135 5.95 -17.43 -25.32
N ARG A 136 4.95 -17.11 -26.17
CA ARG A 136 3.99 -18.09 -26.68
C ARG A 136 4.63 -19.07 -27.66
N GLU A 137 5.64 -18.62 -28.42
CA GLU A 137 6.37 -19.44 -29.39
C GLU A 137 7.18 -20.53 -28.69
N GLN A 138 7.83 -20.19 -27.59
CA GLN A 138 8.64 -21.12 -26.81
C GLN A 138 7.82 -21.83 -25.73
N ALA A 139 6.63 -21.32 -25.41
CA ALA A 139 5.82 -21.75 -24.27
C ALA A 139 6.57 -21.67 -22.93
N THR A 140 7.41 -20.65 -22.76
CA THR A 140 8.30 -20.51 -21.60
C THR A 140 8.02 -19.22 -20.82
N LEU A 141 8.03 -19.38 -19.49
CA LEU A 141 8.10 -18.29 -18.53
C LEU A 141 9.47 -18.36 -17.86
N VAL A 142 10.33 -17.36 -18.10
CA VAL A 142 11.73 -17.39 -17.68
C VAL A 142 11.97 -16.39 -16.57
N LYS A 143 12.33 -16.86 -15.38
CA LYS A 143 12.82 -16.01 -14.29
C LYS A 143 14.21 -15.48 -14.65
N ILE A 144 14.34 -14.17 -14.75
CA ILE A 144 15.57 -13.47 -15.12
C ILE A 144 16.46 -13.29 -13.88
N ARG A 145 15.87 -12.87 -12.75
CA ARG A 145 16.61 -12.55 -11.53
C ARG A 145 15.72 -12.57 -10.29
N GLU A 146 16.36 -12.55 -9.14
CA GLU A 146 15.73 -12.35 -7.82
C GLU A 146 16.41 -11.17 -7.11
N ILE A 147 15.63 -10.43 -6.34
CA ILE A 147 16.06 -9.26 -5.56
C ILE A 147 15.58 -9.45 -4.14
N ASN A 148 16.46 -9.32 -3.14
CA ASN A 148 16.07 -9.45 -1.74
C ASN A 148 15.32 -8.20 -1.25
N VAL A 149 14.28 -8.40 -0.46
CA VAL A 149 13.44 -7.38 0.19
C VAL A 149 13.13 -7.79 1.64
N GLY A 150 12.33 -7.02 2.35
CA GLY A 150 11.89 -7.36 3.71
C GLY A 150 11.02 -8.63 3.75
N THR A 151 10.80 -9.16 4.96
CA THR A 151 10.05 -10.41 5.19
C THR A 151 8.55 -10.24 4.93
N PHE A 152 7.92 -11.25 4.32
CA PHE A 152 6.49 -11.24 3.93
C PHE A 152 6.10 -10.05 3.04
N PRO A 153 6.70 -9.92 1.84
CA PRO A 153 6.33 -8.88 0.90
C PRO A 153 4.88 -9.09 0.42
N SER A 154 4.06 -8.06 0.58
CA SER A 154 2.61 -8.10 0.41
C SER A 154 2.14 -7.47 -0.91
N GLN A 155 2.72 -6.33 -1.28
CA GLN A 155 2.40 -5.63 -2.52
C GLN A 155 3.66 -5.01 -3.13
N ILE A 156 3.70 -4.93 -4.46
CA ILE A 156 4.67 -4.18 -5.24
C ILE A 156 3.95 -3.17 -6.15
N VAL A 157 4.46 -1.93 -6.21
CA VAL A 157 3.99 -0.92 -7.17
C VAL A 157 5.18 -0.27 -7.84
N PHE A 158 5.17 -0.21 -9.17
CA PHE A 158 6.18 0.50 -9.96
C PHE A 158 5.81 1.97 -10.15
N THR A 159 6.83 2.81 -10.34
CA THR A 159 6.65 4.09 -11.03
C THR A 159 6.33 3.82 -12.50
N GLU A 160 5.56 4.71 -13.14
CA GLU A 160 5.13 4.59 -14.53
C GLU A 160 6.32 4.42 -15.49
N ASP A 161 7.45 5.08 -15.16
CA ASP A 161 8.69 5.00 -15.93
C ASP A 161 9.58 3.79 -15.59
N CYS A 162 9.13 2.91 -14.68
CA CYS A 162 9.80 1.68 -14.29
C CYS A 162 11.17 1.85 -13.63
N ARG A 163 11.54 3.08 -13.23
CA ARG A 163 12.82 3.32 -12.56
C ARG A 163 12.79 2.93 -11.10
N LYS A 164 11.64 3.03 -10.45
CA LYS A 164 11.48 2.62 -9.05
C LYS A 164 10.34 1.63 -8.88
N ALA A 165 10.47 0.77 -7.88
CA ALA A 165 9.37 -0.01 -7.33
C ALA A 165 9.36 0.11 -5.81
N VAL A 166 8.16 0.19 -5.23
CA VAL A 166 7.93 0.17 -3.78
C VAL A 166 7.32 -1.18 -3.42
N VAL A 167 7.98 -1.90 -2.52
CA VAL A 167 7.53 -3.19 -2.00
C VAL A 167 7.25 -3.03 -0.52
N VAL A 168 6.04 -3.34 -0.07
CA VAL A 168 5.67 -3.31 1.35
C VAL A 168 5.77 -4.69 1.95
N ASN A 169 6.46 -4.79 3.09
CA ASN A 169 6.79 -6.06 3.73
C ASN A 169 6.18 -6.11 5.13
N GLN A 170 5.25 -7.05 5.37
CA GLN A 170 4.47 -7.11 6.60
C GLN A 170 5.35 -7.41 7.81
N GLY A 171 6.30 -8.33 7.69
CA GLY A 171 7.14 -8.74 8.82
C GLY A 171 6.45 -9.63 9.86
N ASN A 172 5.33 -10.28 9.50
CA ASN A 172 4.55 -11.12 10.40
C ASN A 172 5.39 -12.11 11.22
N LEU A 173 4.95 -12.36 12.45
CA LEU A 173 5.48 -13.44 13.28
C LEU A 173 5.29 -14.80 12.58
N GLY A 174 6.36 -15.59 12.53
CA GLY A 174 6.27 -16.98 12.06
C GLY A 174 7.26 -17.93 12.72
N GLN A 175 7.20 -19.19 12.29
CA GLN A 175 8.16 -20.20 12.72
C GLN A 175 9.53 -19.89 12.14
N SER A 176 10.57 -20.16 12.92
CA SER A 176 11.94 -20.07 12.45
C SER A 176 12.65 -21.42 12.57
N ILE A 177 13.54 -21.68 11.60
CA ILE A 177 14.38 -22.88 11.59
C ILE A 177 15.69 -22.68 12.35
N ASN A 178 16.15 -21.43 12.55
CA ASN A 178 17.46 -21.12 13.16
C ASN A 178 17.35 -20.52 14.58
N SER A 179 16.25 -19.84 14.88
CA SER A 179 15.91 -19.30 16.20
C SER A 179 14.70 -20.04 16.82
N ASN A 180 14.98 -20.98 17.71
CA ASN A 180 13.93 -21.71 18.43
C ASN A 180 13.26 -20.80 19.48
N PRO A 181 11.92 -20.59 19.49
CA PRO A 181 10.93 -21.19 18.60
C PRO A 181 10.34 -20.28 17.49
N TYR A 182 10.49 -18.94 17.57
CA TYR A 182 9.74 -17.98 16.72
C TYR A 182 10.60 -16.81 16.24
N TYR A 183 10.29 -16.30 15.04
CA TYR A 183 10.91 -15.12 14.45
C TYR A 183 9.84 -14.07 14.15
N ASP A 184 10.01 -12.88 14.74
CA ASP A 184 9.17 -11.70 14.56
C ASP A 184 10.00 -10.66 13.83
N ALA A 185 9.85 -10.59 12.51
CA ALA A 185 10.59 -9.65 11.71
C ALA A 185 10.09 -8.23 11.98
N GLU A 186 10.91 -7.22 11.72
CA GLU A 186 10.38 -5.86 11.64
C GLU A 186 9.63 -5.69 10.32
N GLY A 187 8.44 -5.09 10.36
CA GLY A 187 7.80 -4.58 9.16
C GLY A 187 8.73 -3.58 8.46
N SER A 188 8.62 -3.48 7.13
CA SER A 188 9.50 -2.58 6.37
C SER A 188 8.94 -2.22 4.99
N ILE A 189 9.56 -1.24 4.34
CA ILE A 189 9.27 -0.83 2.98
C ILE A 189 10.58 -0.91 2.17
N SER A 190 10.60 -1.69 1.10
CA SER A 190 11.76 -1.80 0.21
C SER A 190 11.54 -0.95 -1.04
N ILE A 191 12.47 -0.05 -1.34
CA ILE A 191 12.51 0.76 -2.56
C ILE A 191 13.58 0.15 -3.47
N LEU A 192 13.16 -0.31 -4.65
CA LEU A 192 14.02 -0.86 -5.68
C LEU A 192 14.23 0.18 -6.76
N GLU A 193 15.48 0.59 -7.02
CA GLU A 193 15.82 1.52 -8.10
C GLU A 193 16.59 0.80 -9.20
N PHE A 194 16.06 0.82 -10.42
CA PHE A 194 16.60 0.16 -11.60
C PHE A 194 17.36 1.17 -12.47
N SER A 195 18.68 0.97 -12.58
CA SER A 195 19.53 1.87 -13.35
C SER A 195 19.07 1.98 -14.80
N GLY A 196 18.76 3.19 -15.23
CA GLY A 196 18.27 3.46 -16.59
C GLY A 196 16.85 2.95 -16.87
N GLY A 197 16.14 2.37 -15.90
CA GLY A 197 14.85 1.70 -16.09
C GLY A 197 14.95 0.27 -16.64
N ASP A 198 16.16 -0.29 -16.75
CA ASP A 198 16.34 -1.69 -17.17
C ASP A 198 16.14 -2.63 -15.99
N ILE A 199 14.89 -3.09 -15.82
CA ILE A 199 14.50 -3.99 -14.73
C ILE A 199 15.13 -5.38 -14.89
N ALA A 200 15.26 -5.84 -16.13
CA ALA A 200 15.68 -7.20 -16.44
C ALA A 200 17.16 -7.42 -16.16
N TYR A 201 18.03 -6.54 -16.67
CA TYR A 201 19.49 -6.75 -16.65
C TYR A 201 20.28 -5.59 -16.06
N GLY A 202 19.64 -4.45 -15.79
CA GLY A 202 20.26 -3.29 -15.16
C GLY A 202 20.71 -3.56 -13.72
N SER A 203 21.64 -2.74 -13.23
CA SER A 203 21.97 -2.76 -11.80
C SER A 203 20.77 -2.27 -10.98
N VAL A 204 20.46 -2.98 -9.90
CA VAL A 204 19.41 -2.59 -8.95
C VAL A 204 20.03 -2.11 -7.65
N THR A 205 19.51 -1.01 -7.11
CA THR A 205 19.76 -0.60 -5.73
C THR A 205 18.51 -0.91 -4.92
N ALA A 206 18.65 -1.66 -3.83
CA ALA A 206 17.55 -1.97 -2.91
C ALA A 206 17.79 -1.24 -1.58
N THR A 207 16.87 -0.35 -1.23
CA THR A 207 16.88 0.42 0.03
C THR A 207 15.73 -0.08 0.90
N THR A 208 16.02 -0.55 2.10
CA THR A 208 14.98 -0.97 3.05
C THR A 208 14.78 0.08 4.13
N LEU A 209 13.56 0.58 4.24
CA LEU A 209 13.10 1.52 5.26
C LEU A 209 12.45 0.70 6.39
N GLY A 210 13.05 0.75 7.58
CA GLY A 210 12.54 0.10 8.78
C GLY A 210 11.86 1.08 9.73
N PHE A 211 11.14 0.55 10.73
CA PHE A 211 10.40 1.37 11.70
C PHE A 211 11.11 1.52 13.07
N THR A 212 12.36 1.05 13.20
CA THR A 212 13.06 1.01 14.49
C THR A 212 13.14 2.38 15.18
N GLU A 213 13.31 3.46 14.41
CA GLU A 213 13.40 4.83 14.94
C GLU A 213 12.09 5.33 15.57
N PHE A 214 10.97 4.72 15.22
CA PHE A 214 9.65 5.08 15.76
C PHE A 214 9.34 4.40 17.09
N ASN A 215 10.12 3.39 17.50
CA ASN A 215 9.94 2.68 18.77
C ASN A 215 9.89 3.62 19.98
N GLU A 216 10.82 4.59 20.04
CA GLU A 216 10.90 5.55 21.15
C GLU A 216 9.83 6.65 21.06
N ARG A 217 9.19 6.81 19.89
CA ARG A 217 8.19 7.85 19.60
C ARG A 217 6.76 7.36 19.76
N TYR A 218 6.52 6.06 19.97
CA TYR A 218 5.19 5.46 20.00
C TYR A 218 4.18 6.21 20.90
N GLU A 219 4.58 6.66 22.09
CA GLU A 219 3.65 7.36 23.01
C GLU A 219 3.06 8.67 22.42
N SER A 220 3.73 9.27 21.43
CA SER A 220 3.17 10.38 20.64
C SER A 220 2.16 9.91 19.59
N TYR A 221 2.44 8.78 18.93
CA TYR A 221 1.56 8.17 17.91
C TYR A 221 0.30 7.55 18.50
N LYS A 222 0.37 7.05 19.74
CA LYS A 222 -0.80 6.57 20.47
C LYS A 222 -1.87 7.67 20.57
N GLN A 223 -1.45 8.92 20.75
CA GLN A 223 -2.37 10.06 20.87
C GLN A 223 -3.01 10.44 19.53
N SER A 224 -2.37 10.14 18.40
CA SER A 224 -2.94 10.32 17.06
C SER A 224 -3.75 9.10 16.57
N GLY A 225 -3.82 8.02 17.35
CA GLY A 225 -4.66 6.85 17.08
C GLY A 225 -3.94 5.68 16.41
N VAL A 226 -2.61 5.69 16.34
CA VAL A 226 -1.81 4.53 15.91
C VAL A 226 -1.83 3.47 17.03
N ARG A 227 -2.02 2.21 16.66
CA ARG A 227 -2.15 1.10 17.60
C ARG A 227 -0.85 0.29 17.69
N TYR A 228 -0.53 -0.17 18.89
CA TYR A 228 0.56 -1.09 19.18
C TYR A 228 0.04 -2.22 20.06
N LEU A 229 -0.23 -3.35 19.40
CA LEU A 229 -1.19 -4.35 19.84
C LEU A 229 -0.57 -5.42 20.72
N TYR A 230 0.59 -5.96 20.33
CA TYR A 230 1.27 -6.99 21.08
C TYR A 230 2.57 -6.51 21.71
N ARG A 231 2.64 -6.51 23.04
CA ARG A 231 3.85 -6.10 23.80
C ARG A 231 4.51 -7.24 24.57
N GLY A 232 4.10 -8.48 24.28
CA GLY A 232 4.45 -9.67 25.05
C GLY A 232 3.38 -10.07 26.08
N LEU A 233 3.29 -11.37 26.36
CA LEU A 233 2.49 -11.90 27.46
C LEU A 233 3.34 -11.94 28.75
N PRO A 234 2.75 -11.67 29.94
CA PRO A 234 3.48 -11.78 31.21
C PRO A 234 4.10 -13.15 31.46
N GLN A 235 3.54 -14.19 30.82
CA GLN A 235 3.95 -15.59 30.95
C GLN A 235 4.96 -16.04 29.87
N THR A 236 5.27 -15.18 28.89
CA THR A 236 6.24 -15.49 27.81
C THR A 236 7.44 -14.55 27.90
N SER A 237 8.64 -15.05 27.62
CA SER A 237 9.82 -14.20 27.44
C SER A 237 9.77 -13.37 26.15
N PHE A 238 8.87 -13.72 25.24
CA PHE A 238 8.69 -13.06 23.95
C PHE A 238 7.99 -11.70 24.13
N LYS A 239 8.66 -10.65 23.67
CA LYS A 239 8.16 -9.27 23.60
C LYS A 239 8.45 -8.77 22.20
N SER A 240 7.45 -8.17 21.57
CA SER A 240 7.60 -7.45 20.31
C SER A 240 7.94 -5.98 20.61
N SER A 241 8.67 -5.31 19.73
CA SER A 241 8.81 -3.84 19.69
C SER A 241 7.66 -3.23 18.87
N PHE A 242 7.55 -1.90 18.84
CA PHE A 242 6.58 -1.26 17.94
C PHE A 242 6.93 -1.54 16.48
N SER A 243 8.22 -1.52 16.12
CA SER A 243 8.70 -1.84 14.77
C SER A 243 8.41 -3.27 14.32
N GLN A 244 8.31 -4.22 15.25
CA GLN A 244 7.91 -5.61 14.98
C GLN A 244 6.38 -5.78 14.96
N ASP A 245 5.63 -4.94 15.67
CA ASP A 245 4.15 -4.95 15.63
C ASP A 245 3.57 -4.23 14.40
N VAL A 246 4.37 -3.41 13.72
CA VAL A 246 3.97 -2.69 12.50
C VAL A 246 3.98 -3.63 11.30
N GLU A 247 2.84 -3.79 10.63
CA GLU A 247 2.66 -4.68 9.47
C GLU A 247 2.17 -3.89 8.22
N PRO A 248 3.09 -3.40 7.36
CA PRO A 248 2.75 -2.77 6.08
C PRO A 248 2.04 -3.72 5.11
N LYS A 249 0.87 -3.33 4.61
CA LYS A 249 -0.03 -4.22 3.83
C LYS A 249 -0.21 -3.80 2.37
N SER A 250 -0.62 -2.55 2.11
CA SER A 250 -0.87 -2.01 0.76
C SER A 250 -0.19 -0.67 0.54
N VAL A 251 0.11 -0.31 -0.70
CA VAL A 251 0.75 0.93 -1.13
C VAL A 251 0.10 1.54 -2.36
N VAL A 252 -0.01 2.87 -2.38
CA VAL A 252 -0.34 3.67 -3.57
C VAL A 252 0.62 4.86 -3.70
N LEU A 253 0.90 5.28 -4.93
CA LEU A 253 1.72 6.45 -5.23
C LEU A 253 0.85 7.67 -5.54
N ASN A 254 1.33 8.87 -5.23
CA ASN A 254 0.70 10.09 -5.74
C ASN A 254 0.93 10.24 -7.25
N THR A 255 0.16 11.11 -7.91
CA THR A 255 0.26 11.36 -9.37
C THR A 255 1.67 11.75 -9.82
N ASP A 256 2.41 12.47 -9.00
CA ASP A 256 3.76 12.93 -9.34
C ASP A 256 4.84 11.87 -8.97
N GLU A 257 4.45 10.71 -8.43
CA GLU A 257 5.30 9.58 -8.02
C GLU A 257 6.46 9.95 -7.08
N THR A 258 6.22 10.97 -6.25
CA THR A 258 7.18 11.49 -5.27
C THR A 258 6.86 11.06 -3.85
N VAL A 259 5.63 10.60 -3.59
CA VAL A 259 5.18 10.16 -2.28
C VAL A 259 4.46 8.82 -2.42
N ALA A 260 4.83 7.86 -1.58
CA ALA A 260 4.06 6.64 -1.38
C ALA A 260 3.26 6.70 -0.07
N TYR A 261 2.05 6.18 -0.11
CA TYR A 261 1.14 6.04 1.03
C TYR A 261 0.93 4.56 1.31
N VAL A 262 1.26 4.12 2.52
CA VAL A 262 1.28 2.70 2.89
C VAL A 262 0.32 2.43 4.05
N THR A 263 -0.59 1.46 3.91
CA THR A 263 -1.51 1.05 4.97
C THR A 263 -0.81 0.17 6.01
N LEU A 264 -1.11 0.42 7.29
CA LEU A 264 -0.82 -0.46 8.42
C LEU A 264 -2.17 -0.92 8.98
N GLN A 265 -2.75 -1.96 8.39
CA GLN A 265 -4.15 -2.35 8.58
C GLN A 265 -4.46 -2.64 10.05
N GLU A 266 -3.67 -3.49 10.69
CA GLU A 266 -3.77 -3.85 12.11
C GLU A 266 -3.49 -2.62 13.00
N ASN A 267 -2.49 -1.81 12.66
CA ASN A 267 -2.13 -0.62 13.44
C ASN A 267 -3.10 0.56 13.24
N ASN A 268 -4.06 0.45 12.31
CA ASN A 268 -5.03 1.48 11.95
C ASN A 268 -4.36 2.83 11.61
N ALA A 269 -3.37 2.78 10.72
CA ALA A 269 -2.54 3.91 10.37
C ALA A 269 -2.14 3.90 8.89
N ILE A 270 -1.68 5.06 8.41
CA ILE A 270 -1.05 5.23 7.09
C ILE A 270 0.35 5.83 7.28
N VAL A 271 1.33 5.26 6.59
CA VAL A 271 2.70 5.78 6.52
C VAL A 271 2.84 6.62 5.26
N ARG A 272 3.48 7.78 5.37
CA ARG A 272 3.92 8.57 4.22
C ARG A 272 5.41 8.36 3.99
N VAL A 273 5.81 8.10 2.75
CA VAL A 273 7.20 7.90 2.34
C VAL A 273 7.57 8.89 1.26
N ASP A 274 8.70 9.57 1.43
CA ASP A 274 9.31 10.42 0.40
C ASP A 274 10.15 9.53 -0.53
N LEU A 275 9.78 9.47 -1.81
CA LEU A 275 10.47 8.69 -2.84
C LEU A 275 11.58 9.47 -3.54
N LEU A 276 11.78 10.75 -3.23
CA LEU A 276 12.93 11.53 -3.68
C LEU A 276 14.13 11.31 -2.77
N THR A 277 13.89 11.21 -1.46
CA THR A 277 14.93 10.96 -0.46
C THR A 277 14.98 9.52 0.03
N ASP A 278 14.04 8.69 -0.39
CA ASP A 278 13.87 7.30 0.05
C ASP A 278 13.83 7.20 1.58
N SER A 279 12.87 7.89 2.20
CA SER A 279 12.74 7.95 3.68
C SER A 279 11.29 8.03 4.14
N ILE A 280 11.01 7.45 5.30
CA ILE A 280 9.69 7.60 5.95
C ILE A 280 9.54 9.04 6.45
N ILE A 281 8.45 9.69 6.07
CA ILE A 281 8.10 11.05 6.52
C ILE A 281 7.49 10.96 7.93
N ASP A 282 6.38 10.24 8.07
CA ASP A 282 5.71 10.03 9.36
C ASP A 282 4.65 8.92 9.30
N ILE A 283 4.11 8.55 10.48
CA ILE A 283 3.01 7.60 10.66
C ILE A 283 1.77 8.33 11.19
N TYR A 284 0.64 8.16 10.50
CA TYR A 284 -0.61 8.86 10.79
C TYR A 284 -1.68 7.88 11.24
N GLY A 285 -2.15 8.01 12.47
CA GLY A 285 -3.28 7.23 12.97
C GLY A 285 -4.60 7.71 12.38
N LEU A 286 -5.51 6.78 12.11
CA LEU A 286 -6.80 7.07 11.47
C LEU A 286 -7.93 7.36 12.47
N GLY A 287 -7.64 7.28 13.77
CA GLY A 287 -8.65 7.43 14.82
C GLY A 287 -9.69 6.29 14.80
N SER A 288 -10.92 6.59 15.17
CA SER A 288 -12.00 5.59 15.21
C SER A 288 -13.33 6.21 14.80
N LYS A 289 -14.19 5.46 14.11
CA LYS A 289 -15.58 5.83 13.86
C LYS A 289 -16.48 5.47 15.04
N SER A 290 -17.60 6.17 15.18
CA SER A 290 -18.64 5.85 16.15
C SER A 290 -19.80 5.16 15.46
N TRP A 291 -20.32 4.09 16.07
CA TRP A 291 -21.56 3.45 15.65
C TRP A 291 -22.82 4.13 16.21
N LEU A 292 -22.66 5.29 16.85
CA LEU A 292 -23.78 6.10 17.33
C LEU A 292 -24.33 6.95 16.19
N GLY A 293 -25.52 6.60 15.69
CA GLY A 293 -26.25 7.37 14.68
C GLY A 293 -26.56 6.57 13.42
N THR A 294 -25.58 5.84 12.90
CA THR A 294 -25.66 5.06 11.64
C THR A 294 -26.03 3.61 11.96
N GLY A 295 -25.21 2.96 12.80
CA GLY A 295 -25.41 1.60 13.28
C GLY A 295 -24.84 0.53 12.35
N PHE A 296 -24.95 -0.72 12.77
CA PHE A 296 -24.47 -1.87 12.01
C PHE A 296 -25.17 -3.12 12.56
N ASP A 297 -25.08 -4.23 11.84
CA ASP A 297 -25.52 -5.52 12.38
C ASP A 297 -24.44 -6.12 13.30
N SER A 298 -24.78 -6.23 14.57
CA SER A 298 -23.85 -6.60 15.63
C SER A 298 -23.95 -8.06 16.09
N SER A 299 -24.91 -8.84 15.57
CA SER A 299 -25.23 -10.17 16.12
C SER A 299 -25.72 -11.14 15.06
N SER A 300 -25.23 -12.37 15.12
CA SER A 300 -25.75 -13.50 14.34
C SER A 300 -26.86 -14.27 15.07
N ASN A 301 -27.21 -13.88 16.31
CA ASN A 301 -28.14 -14.61 17.18
C ASN A 301 -29.46 -13.86 17.44
N ASP A 302 -29.74 -12.77 16.74
CA ASP A 302 -30.90 -11.92 16.97
C ASP A 302 -32.08 -12.18 16.02
N GLY A 303 -31.90 -13.09 15.07
CA GLY A 303 -32.96 -13.63 14.22
C GLY A 303 -33.07 -12.97 12.84
N GLY A 304 -32.09 -12.15 12.46
CA GLY A 304 -31.93 -11.62 11.11
C GLY A 304 -31.29 -10.24 11.10
N ILE A 305 -31.44 -9.53 9.99
CA ILE A 305 -30.75 -8.25 9.76
C ILE A 305 -31.25 -7.17 10.73
N ASN A 306 -30.40 -6.73 11.65
CA ASN A 306 -30.71 -5.79 12.72
C ASN A 306 -29.68 -4.64 12.81
N ILE A 307 -29.54 -3.88 11.72
CA ILE A 307 -28.71 -2.68 11.66
C ILE A 307 -29.27 -1.60 12.60
N ARG A 308 -28.52 -1.28 13.67
CA ARG A 308 -28.95 -0.30 14.68
C ARG A 308 -27.77 0.37 15.38
N PRO A 309 -27.97 1.59 15.93
CA PRO A 309 -26.89 2.31 16.58
C PRO A 309 -26.54 1.76 17.97
N TRP A 310 -25.23 1.75 18.24
CA TRP A 310 -24.63 1.39 19.51
C TRP A 310 -23.59 2.44 19.91
N ASN A 311 -23.52 2.77 21.21
CA ASN A 311 -22.49 3.70 21.70
C ASN A 311 -21.16 2.94 21.92
N ILE A 312 -20.58 2.49 20.82
CA ILE A 312 -19.30 1.80 20.70
C ILE A 312 -18.60 2.32 19.44
N SER A 313 -17.33 1.96 19.26
CA SER A 313 -16.51 2.45 18.15
C SER A 313 -15.99 1.30 17.28
N ALA A 314 -15.56 1.64 16.07
CA ALA A 314 -14.77 0.79 15.18
C ALA A 314 -13.50 1.53 14.76
N TRP A 315 -12.43 0.77 14.53
CA TRP A 315 -11.30 1.28 13.76
C TRP A 315 -11.57 1.15 12.27
N TYR A 316 -10.91 1.97 11.45
CA TYR A 316 -11.05 1.91 10.00
C TYR A 316 -10.30 0.70 9.45
N GLN A 317 -9.02 0.52 9.81
CA GLN A 317 -8.20 -0.64 9.45
C GLN A 317 -8.23 -0.95 7.94
N PRO A 318 -7.69 -0.04 7.12
CA PRO A 318 -7.80 -0.15 5.69
C PRO A 318 -6.90 -1.24 5.13
N ASP A 319 -7.44 -2.09 4.26
CA ASP A 319 -6.65 -3.00 3.44
C ASP A 319 -6.24 -2.28 2.15
N GLY A 320 -7.16 -2.20 1.19
CA GLY A 320 -7.01 -1.49 -0.07
C GLY A 320 -6.94 0.03 0.10
N ILE A 321 -6.06 0.65 -0.68
CA ILE A 321 -5.87 2.10 -0.74
C ILE A 321 -5.72 2.57 -2.19
N GLN A 322 -6.36 3.70 -2.52
CA GLN A 322 -6.21 4.38 -3.81
C GLN A 322 -5.96 5.86 -3.61
N TYR A 323 -5.32 6.51 -4.58
CA TYR A 323 -5.01 7.94 -4.57
C TYR A 323 -5.66 8.64 -5.75
N PHE A 324 -6.14 9.86 -5.53
CA PHE A 324 -6.44 10.78 -6.63
C PHE A 324 -6.08 12.22 -6.30
N LYS A 325 -5.76 12.99 -7.34
CA LYS A 325 -5.46 14.42 -7.23
C LYS A 325 -6.73 15.23 -7.46
N GLY A 326 -7.05 16.15 -6.55
CA GLY A 326 -8.09 17.15 -6.78
C GLY A 326 -7.56 18.39 -7.49
N SER A 327 -8.44 19.31 -7.86
CA SER A 327 -8.05 20.62 -8.39
C SER A 327 -7.55 21.61 -7.34
N ASP A 328 -7.77 21.35 -6.04
CA ASP A 328 -7.30 22.22 -4.96
C ASP A 328 -5.77 22.17 -4.85
N PRO A 329 -5.05 23.27 -5.18
CA PRO A 329 -3.59 23.29 -5.14
C PRO A 329 -3.02 23.27 -3.72
N ASP A 330 -3.84 23.51 -2.69
CA ASP A 330 -3.42 23.49 -1.28
C ASP A 330 -3.49 22.08 -0.67
N HIS A 331 -4.06 21.10 -1.38
CA HIS A 331 -4.09 19.69 -0.98
C HIS A 331 -3.12 18.86 -1.83
N GLU A 332 -2.37 17.96 -1.18
CA GLU A 332 -1.53 16.98 -1.89
C GLU A 332 -2.35 15.84 -2.53
N GLY A 333 -3.67 16.00 -2.66
CA GLY A 333 -4.63 15.00 -3.14
C GLY A 333 -5.42 14.33 -2.03
N TYR A 334 -6.02 13.21 -2.38
CA TYR A 334 -6.94 12.46 -1.53
C TYR A 334 -6.62 10.96 -1.59
N LEU A 335 -6.89 10.28 -0.49
CA LEU A 335 -6.78 8.83 -0.38
C LEU A 335 -8.16 8.23 -0.19
N VAL A 336 -8.45 7.13 -0.87
CA VAL A 336 -9.63 6.31 -0.61
C VAL A 336 -9.19 5.00 0.01
N THR A 337 -9.89 4.54 1.05
CA THR A 337 -9.58 3.28 1.71
C THR A 337 -10.76 2.34 1.81
N ALA A 338 -10.49 1.03 1.68
CA ALA A 338 -11.43 -0.05 1.94
C ALA A 338 -11.21 -0.59 3.36
N ASN A 339 -12.19 -0.37 4.23
CA ASN A 339 -12.06 -0.59 5.67
C ASN A 339 -12.53 -2.01 6.07
N GLU A 340 -11.82 -3.02 5.59
CA GLU A 340 -12.09 -4.45 5.81
C GLU A 340 -12.06 -4.81 7.30
N GLY A 341 -10.95 -4.48 7.95
CA GLY A 341 -10.64 -4.84 9.33
C GLY A 341 -9.80 -6.10 9.48
N MET A 342 -8.74 -6.02 10.27
CA MET A 342 -7.99 -7.19 10.70
C MET A 342 -7.64 -7.09 12.18
N HIS A 343 -7.98 -8.11 12.98
CA HIS A 343 -7.49 -8.17 14.35
C HIS A 343 -6.15 -8.91 14.32
N LYS A 344 -5.18 -8.44 15.12
CA LYS A 344 -3.85 -9.06 15.11
C LYS A 344 -3.91 -10.46 15.75
N VAL A 345 -3.32 -11.43 15.07
CA VAL A 345 -3.29 -12.83 15.49
C VAL A 345 -1.87 -13.36 15.37
N TYR A 346 -1.39 -13.97 16.45
CA TYR A 346 -0.16 -14.74 16.48
C TYR A 346 -0.51 -16.19 16.76
N ARG A 347 -0.25 -17.05 15.79
CA ARG A 347 -0.43 -18.50 15.90
C ARG A 347 0.88 -19.15 15.55
N VAL A 348 1.49 -19.77 16.55
CA VAL A 348 2.58 -20.70 16.29
C VAL A 348 2.42 -21.93 17.17
N ASP A 349 2.41 -23.10 16.54
CA ASP A 349 2.24 -24.45 17.08
C ASP A 349 3.59 -25.10 17.46
N GLU A 350 3.69 -26.27 18.12
CA GLU A 350 2.68 -27.06 18.87
C GLU A 350 2.78 -26.85 20.40
N GLU A 351 3.70 -26.00 20.89
CA GLU A 351 3.80 -25.58 22.31
C GLU A 351 3.97 -24.05 22.45
N GLY A 352 3.50 -23.29 21.44
CA GLY A 352 3.87 -21.91 21.17
C GLY A 352 2.97 -20.77 21.63
N ILE A 353 3.15 -19.62 20.97
CA ILE A 353 2.36 -18.40 21.21
C ILE A 353 1.07 -18.50 20.40
N THR A 354 -0.04 -18.73 21.09
CA THR A 354 -1.37 -18.46 20.56
C THR A 354 -1.90 -17.21 21.24
N TRP A 355 -1.97 -16.12 20.48
CA TRP A 355 -2.54 -14.86 20.94
C TRP A 355 -3.42 -14.27 19.85
N SER A 356 -4.53 -13.69 20.27
CA SER A 356 -5.49 -13.01 19.40
C SER A 356 -5.93 -11.75 20.09
N GLU A 357 -6.00 -10.64 19.37
CA GLU A 357 -6.35 -9.34 19.97
C GLU A 357 -7.79 -9.27 20.52
N ASN A 358 -8.68 -10.12 20.04
CA ASN A 358 -10.11 -10.00 20.26
C ASN A 358 -10.65 -10.87 21.42
N TRP A 359 -11.79 -10.43 21.96
CA TRP A 359 -12.71 -11.21 22.78
C TRP A 359 -14.16 -10.98 22.35
N GLU A 360 -15.01 -11.99 22.58
CA GLU A 360 -16.45 -11.82 22.54
C GLU A 360 -16.91 -10.79 23.59
N GLY A 361 -17.89 -9.96 23.24
CA GLY A 361 -18.44 -8.93 24.13
C GLY A 361 -18.94 -9.45 25.48
N LYS A 362 -19.42 -10.70 25.55
CA LYS A 362 -19.91 -11.30 26.79
C LYS A 362 -18.80 -11.67 27.79
N THR A 363 -17.56 -11.79 27.32
CA THR A 363 -16.40 -12.07 28.17
C THR A 363 -16.12 -10.91 29.13
N PHE A 364 -16.29 -9.67 28.68
CA PHE A 364 -16.03 -8.49 29.52
C PHE A 364 -16.89 -8.46 30.80
N PRO A 365 -18.22 -8.61 30.77
CA PRO A 365 -19.01 -8.65 31.99
C PRO A 365 -18.81 -9.93 32.82
N SER A 366 -18.52 -11.09 32.21
CA SER A 366 -18.27 -12.33 32.98
C SER A 366 -16.98 -12.26 33.79
N GLU A 367 -15.95 -11.63 33.24
CA GLU A 367 -14.68 -11.35 33.91
C GLU A 367 -14.72 -10.08 34.79
N ASN A 368 -15.92 -9.50 34.96
CA ASN A 368 -16.15 -8.27 35.72
C ASN A 368 -15.28 -7.09 35.22
N LEU A 369 -14.97 -7.02 33.93
CA LEU A 369 -14.08 -6.02 33.32
C LEU A 369 -14.79 -4.74 32.88
N VAL A 370 -16.13 -4.69 32.87
CA VAL A 370 -16.88 -3.50 32.43
C VAL A 370 -16.97 -2.44 33.54
N ASP A 371 -16.61 -1.18 33.25
CA ASP A 371 -16.88 -0.05 34.15
C ASP A 371 -18.35 0.38 34.03
N LYS A 372 -19.21 -0.27 34.83
CA LYS A 372 -20.67 -0.03 34.81
C LYS A 372 -21.09 1.40 35.17
N GLU A 373 -20.21 2.22 35.74
CA GLU A 373 -20.50 3.62 36.04
C GLU A 373 -20.34 4.53 34.81
N ARG A 374 -19.43 4.16 33.89
CA ARG A 374 -19.07 4.97 32.72
C ARG A 374 -19.69 4.44 31.42
N VAL A 375 -19.97 3.14 31.36
CA VAL A 375 -20.57 2.50 30.19
C VAL A 375 -22.10 2.68 30.22
N PRO A 376 -22.74 3.17 29.14
CA PRO A 376 -24.18 3.28 29.08
C PRO A 376 -24.88 1.93 29.33
N THR A 377 -25.98 1.95 30.09
CA THR A 377 -26.73 0.74 30.44
C THR A 377 -27.10 -0.10 29.21
N LYS A 378 -27.50 0.54 28.10
CA LYS A 378 -27.80 -0.16 26.83
C LYS A 378 -26.62 -1.01 26.35
N VAL A 379 -25.40 -0.47 26.40
CA VAL A 379 -24.17 -1.20 25.99
C VAL A 379 -23.89 -2.33 26.98
N SER A 380 -23.95 -2.06 28.29
CA SER A 380 -23.72 -3.08 29.32
C SER A 380 -24.71 -4.25 29.22
N ASP A 381 -26.00 -3.97 29.02
CA ASP A 381 -27.03 -4.99 28.78
C ASP A 381 -26.81 -5.72 27.46
N GLY A 382 -26.40 -4.98 26.42
CA GLY A 382 -26.05 -5.53 25.11
C GLY A 382 -24.90 -6.54 25.18
N LEU A 383 -23.84 -6.25 25.94
CA LEU A 383 -22.70 -7.15 26.15
C LEU A 383 -23.12 -8.45 26.85
N ASN A 384 -24.13 -8.40 27.73
CA ASN A 384 -24.64 -9.61 28.41
C ASN A 384 -25.54 -10.49 27.52
N SER A 385 -25.88 -10.06 26.30
CA SER A 385 -26.82 -10.74 25.41
C SER A 385 -26.17 -11.11 24.08
N TYR A 386 -26.16 -12.40 23.75
CA TYR A 386 -25.71 -12.87 22.43
C TYR A 386 -26.56 -12.32 21.28
N ARG A 387 -27.82 -11.95 21.54
CA ARG A 387 -28.72 -11.28 20.56
C ARG A 387 -28.39 -9.80 20.33
N SER A 388 -27.24 -9.32 20.78
CA SER A 388 -26.87 -7.90 20.76
C SER A 388 -25.37 -7.74 20.59
N LEU A 389 -24.61 -7.45 21.65
CA LEU A 389 -23.16 -7.26 21.56
C LEU A 389 -22.39 -8.46 22.13
N GLY A 390 -23.07 -9.44 22.75
CA GLY A 390 -22.40 -10.50 23.49
C GLY A 390 -21.52 -11.42 22.64
N GLY A 391 -21.86 -11.63 21.36
CA GLY A 391 -21.04 -12.42 20.43
C GLY A 391 -20.12 -11.58 19.54
N LEU A 392 -20.26 -10.26 19.58
CA LEU A 392 -19.47 -9.36 18.75
C LEU A 392 -18.01 -9.37 19.20
N GLN A 393 -17.09 -9.37 18.25
CA GLN A 393 -15.65 -9.31 18.53
C GLN A 393 -15.22 -7.89 18.86
N PHE A 394 -14.63 -7.72 20.05
CA PHE A 394 -14.04 -6.47 20.51
C PHE A 394 -12.56 -6.66 20.81
N SER A 395 -11.78 -5.59 20.72
CA SER A 395 -10.42 -5.61 21.24
C SER A 395 -10.38 -5.82 22.74
N LYS A 396 -9.48 -6.69 23.17
CA LYS A 396 -9.17 -6.92 24.59
C LYS A 396 -7.96 -6.10 25.08
N VAL A 397 -7.30 -5.34 24.20
CA VAL A 397 -6.10 -4.56 24.54
C VAL A 397 -6.34 -3.05 24.54
N GLU A 398 -7.42 -2.58 23.92
CA GLU A 398 -7.78 -1.17 23.84
C GLU A 398 -9.12 -0.87 24.50
N GLY A 399 -9.23 0.30 25.17
CA GLY A 399 -10.45 0.75 25.84
C GLY A 399 -10.49 0.58 27.36
N GLU A 400 -9.41 0.09 27.96
CA GLU A 400 -9.21 0.04 29.41
C GLU A 400 -8.93 1.44 29.98
N ASN A 401 -9.50 1.71 31.16
CA ASN A 401 -9.32 2.96 31.90
C ASN A 401 -8.36 2.79 33.09
N GLU A 402 -8.15 3.87 33.84
CA GLU A 402 -7.21 3.90 34.96
C GLU A 402 -7.55 2.96 36.13
N ARG A 403 -8.74 2.36 36.14
CA ARG A 403 -9.22 1.41 37.17
C ARG A 403 -9.02 -0.05 36.77
N GLY A 404 -8.43 -0.31 35.60
CA GLY A 404 -8.34 -1.66 35.05
C GLY A 404 -9.66 -2.23 34.56
N LYS A 405 -10.56 -1.34 34.10
CA LYS A 405 -11.88 -1.68 33.57
C LYS A 405 -12.08 -1.02 32.21
N PHE A 406 -12.87 -1.65 31.36
CA PHE A 406 -13.22 -1.14 30.05
C PHE A 406 -14.40 -0.16 30.16
N ASP A 407 -14.19 1.07 29.70
CA ASP A 407 -15.24 2.07 29.52
C ASP A 407 -15.48 2.44 28.05
N ARG A 408 -14.63 1.94 27.15
CA ARG A 408 -14.76 2.04 25.69
C ARG A 408 -14.60 0.66 25.06
N PHE A 409 -15.31 0.43 23.97
CA PHE A 409 -15.33 -0.84 23.26
C PHE A 409 -15.11 -0.58 21.77
N TYR A 410 -14.12 -1.26 21.21
CA TYR A 410 -13.69 -1.10 19.83
C TYR A 410 -13.88 -2.41 19.06
N THR A 411 -14.60 -2.31 17.95
CA THR A 411 -14.80 -3.38 16.96
C THR A 411 -13.81 -3.23 15.82
N PHE A 412 -13.65 -4.28 15.03
CA PHE A 412 -12.68 -4.34 13.94
C PHE A 412 -13.33 -4.04 12.60
N GLY A 413 -12.62 -3.29 11.78
CA GLY A 413 -13.09 -2.84 10.47
C GLY A 413 -14.12 -1.72 10.53
N GLY A 414 -14.01 -0.80 9.58
CA GLY A 414 -14.95 0.30 9.43
C GLY A 414 -16.23 -0.13 8.73
N ARG A 415 -16.27 -1.30 8.08
CA ARG A 415 -17.38 -1.81 7.23
C ARG A 415 -17.81 -0.81 6.14
N SER A 416 -16.84 -0.04 5.65
CA SER A 416 -17.06 1.18 4.87
C SER A 416 -15.91 1.42 3.90
N ILE A 417 -16.14 2.28 2.94
CA ILE A 417 -15.11 3.08 2.30
C ILE A 417 -14.98 4.46 2.96
N SER A 418 -13.77 5.00 3.02
CA SER A 418 -13.49 6.36 3.51
C SER A 418 -12.67 7.17 2.50
N VAL A 419 -12.84 8.50 2.51
CA VAL A 419 -11.98 9.46 1.77
C VAL A 419 -11.23 10.34 2.77
N TRP A 420 -9.92 10.45 2.60
CA TRP A 420 -8.99 11.18 3.46
C TRP A 420 -8.26 12.27 2.70
N ASN A 421 -7.90 13.35 3.38
CA ASN A 421 -6.95 14.32 2.88
C ASN A 421 -5.53 13.75 2.94
N ALA A 422 -4.84 13.66 1.80
CA ALA A 422 -3.54 12.98 1.71
C ALA A 422 -2.40 13.73 2.44
N SER A 423 -2.57 15.02 2.73
CA SER A 423 -1.55 15.84 3.39
C SER A 423 -1.52 15.66 4.90
N ASN A 424 -2.70 15.56 5.51
CA ASN A 424 -2.84 15.57 6.97
C ASN A 424 -3.66 14.40 7.53
N MET A 425 -4.11 13.49 6.68
CA MET A 425 -4.96 12.34 7.03
C MET A 425 -6.26 12.70 7.74
N ALA A 426 -6.79 13.90 7.50
CA ALA A 426 -8.12 14.27 7.96
C ALA A 426 -9.18 13.48 7.17
N LEU A 427 -10.12 12.85 7.89
CA LEU A 427 -11.28 12.20 7.29
C LEU A 427 -12.21 13.24 6.65
N LEU A 428 -12.56 13.03 5.40
CA LEU A 428 -13.47 13.90 4.63
C LEU A 428 -14.83 13.23 4.40
N TYR A 429 -14.83 11.91 4.23
CA TYR A 429 -16.03 11.11 4.03
C TYR A 429 -15.86 9.70 4.59
N ASP A 430 -16.94 9.14 5.12
CA ASP A 430 -17.07 7.72 5.41
C ASP A 430 -18.46 7.27 4.95
N SER A 431 -18.55 6.12 4.28
CA SER A 431 -19.84 5.55 3.83
C SER A 431 -20.70 4.97 4.96
N ASP A 432 -20.22 5.04 6.20
CA ASP A 432 -20.93 4.63 7.40
C ASP A 432 -21.46 3.19 7.33
N SER A 433 -22.76 3.01 7.13
CA SER A 433 -23.46 1.72 7.10
C SER A 433 -23.94 1.37 5.69
N GLU A 434 -23.63 2.18 4.69
CA GLU A 434 -24.24 2.09 3.35
C GLU A 434 -24.06 0.71 2.74
N ILE A 435 -22.84 0.16 2.77
CA ILE A 435 -22.52 -1.17 2.24
C ILE A 435 -23.44 -2.23 2.85
N GLU A 436 -23.49 -2.28 4.19
CA GLU A 436 -24.30 -3.27 4.91
C GLU A 436 -25.81 -3.06 4.68
N ILE A 437 -26.27 -1.82 4.58
CA ILE A 437 -27.67 -1.50 4.23
C ILE A 437 -28.01 -2.02 2.83
N GLN A 438 -27.15 -1.78 1.83
CA GLN A 438 -27.37 -2.24 0.45
C GLN A 438 -27.36 -3.76 0.36
N HIS A 439 -26.42 -4.41 1.05
CA HIS A 439 -26.37 -5.87 1.18
C HIS A 439 -27.66 -6.42 1.76
N GLY A 440 -28.18 -5.79 2.83
CA GLY A 440 -29.42 -6.22 3.47
C GLY A 440 -30.69 -5.99 2.65
N GLN A 441 -30.67 -5.00 1.76
CA GLN A 441 -31.77 -4.71 0.84
C GLN A 441 -31.77 -5.63 -0.38
N GLN A 442 -30.62 -5.85 -1.01
CA GLN A 442 -30.51 -6.55 -2.30
C GLN A 442 -30.20 -8.04 -2.15
N TYR A 443 -29.35 -8.39 -1.19
CA TYR A 443 -28.84 -9.76 -0.98
C TYR A 443 -29.26 -10.35 0.37
N ARG A 444 -30.48 -10.02 0.84
CA ARG A 444 -31.02 -10.41 2.15
C ARG A 444 -30.84 -11.88 2.55
N LYS A 445 -30.85 -12.81 1.58
CA LYS A 445 -30.74 -14.26 1.85
C LYS A 445 -29.34 -14.69 2.26
N ILE A 446 -28.33 -13.95 1.85
CA ILE A 446 -26.91 -14.24 2.08
C ILE A 446 -26.22 -13.08 2.82
N PHE A 447 -26.98 -12.13 3.37
CA PHE A 447 -26.45 -11.01 4.15
C PHE A 447 -25.39 -11.46 5.15
N ASN A 448 -24.20 -10.83 5.14
CA ASN A 448 -23.07 -11.16 6.01
C ASN A 448 -22.78 -12.68 6.11
N SER A 449 -22.89 -13.40 4.98
CA SER A 449 -22.55 -14.82 4.87
C SER A 449 -21.11 -15.03 4.41
N HIS A 450 -20.62 -16.27 4.50
CA HIS A 450 -19.33 -16.70 3.96
C HIS A 450 -19.36 -18.21 3.63
N ILE A 451 -18.30 -18.74 3.02
CA ILE A 451 -18.10 -20.19 2.90
C ILE A 451 -17.64 -20.72 4.26
N ALA A 452 -18.59 -21.07 5.13
CA ALA A 452 -18.29 -21.70 6.42
C ALA A 452 -17.94 -23.19 6.26
N GLU A 453 -18.73 -23.88 5.43
CA GLU A 453 -18.56 -25.28 5.09
C GLU A 453 -19.02 -25.50 3.65
N GLU A 454 -18.26 -26.23 2.85
CA GLU A 454 -18.53 -26.39 1.42
C GLU A 454 -19.85 -27.12 1.11
N THR A 455 -20.33 -27.92 2.06
CA THR A 455 -21.60 -28.66 1.95
C THR A 455 -22.82 -27.81 2.27
N GLN A 456 -22.62 -26.57 2.73
CA GLN A 456 -23.71 -25.64 3.00
C GLN A 456 -24.10 -24.87 1.74
N VAL A 457 -25.39 -24.59 1.64
CA VAL A 457 -25.94 -23.58 0.73
C VAL A 457 -25.64 -22.19 1.31
N PRO A 458 -25.29 -21.17 0.51
CA PRO A 458 -24.87 -19.84 0.99
C PRO A 458 -25.81 -19.22 2.03
N SER A 459 -27.13 -19.40 1.87
CA SER A 459 -28.11 -18.86 2.81
C SER A 459 -28.07 -19.46 4.23
N GLN A 460 -27.39 -20.60 4.43
CA GLN A 460 -27.25 -21.24 5.75
C GLN A 460 -26.24 -20.53 6.65
N SER A 461 -25.23 -19.85 6.07
CA SER A 461 -24.27 -19.04 6.81
C SER A 461 -24.67 -17.56 6.87
N LYS A 462 -25.90 -17.22 6.46
CA LYS A 462 -26.46 -15.87 6.60
C LYS A 462 -26.24 -15.34 8.02
N ASP A 463 -25.82 -14.08 8.11
CA ASP A 463 -25.66 -13.29 9.34
C ASP A 463 -24.45 -13.68 10.20
N THR A 464 -23.76 -14.76 9.86
CA THR A 464 -22.66 -15.29 10.68
C THR A 464 -21.47 -14.33 10.79
N ARG A 465 -21.29 -13.44 9.81
CA ARG A 465 -20.23 -12.41 9.81
C ARG A 465 -20.60 -11.13 10.56
N SER A 466 -21.86 -10.95 10.97
CA SER A 466 -22.31 -9.75 11.72
C SER A 466 -21.60 -9.60 13.06
N THR A 467 -21.26 -10.71 13.73
CA THR A 467 -20.44 -10.70 14.97
C THR A 467 -18.96 -10.42 14.74
N TYR A 468 -18.52 -10.30 13.48
CA TYR A 468 -17.13 -10.04 13.10
C TYR A 468 -17.03 -8.68 12.41
N ARG A 469 -16.70 -8.67 11.11
CA ARG A 469 -16.43 -7.48 10.31
C ARG A 469 -17.49 -7.22 9.24
N GLY A 470 -18.58 -8.01 9.23
CA GLY A 470 -19.76 -7.76 8.40
C GLY A 470 -19.47 -7.93 6.89
N PRO A 471 -19.56 -6.87 6.07
CA PRO A 471 -19.40 -6.96 4.62
C PRO A 471 -17.94 -7.07 4.15
N GLU A 472 -16.98 -6.55 4.90
CA GLU A 472 -15.52 -6.65 4.64
C GLU A 472 -15.12 -6.08 3.26
N PRO A 473 -15.23 -4.75 3.06
CA PRO A 473 -14.73 -4.09 1.85
C PRO A 473 -13.20 -4.15 1.83
N GLU A 474 -12.63 -4.69 0.75
CA GLU A 474 -11.24 -5.16 0.68
C GLU A 474 -10.47 -4.45 -0.43
N SER A 475 -10.91 -4.64 -1.67
CA SER A 475 -10.27 -4.13 -2.88
C SER A 475 -10.95 -2.86 -3.40
N ILE A 476 -10.14 -1.94 -3.94
CA ILE A 476 -10.61 -0.72 -4.60
C ILE A 476 -9.84 -0.52 -5.90
N GLU A 477 -10.57 -0.31 -6.99
CA GLU A 477 -10.03 0.21 -8.24
C GLU A 477 -10.67 1.56 -8.56
N LEU A 478 -9.85 2.56 -8.88
CA LEU A 478 -10.30 3.93 -9.13
C LEU A 478 -9.87 4.37 -10.53
N VAL A 479 -10.82 4.92 -11.29
CA VAL A 479 -10.55 5.38 -12.66
C VAL A 479 -11.19 6.73 -12.94
N GLU A 480 -10.48 7.58 -13.67
CA GLU A 480 -11.00 8.86 -14.17
C GLU A 480 -11.46 8.71 -15.62
N ILE A 481 -12.73 8.98 -15.87
CA ILE A 481 -13.35 8.92 -17.21
C ILE A 481 -14.08 10.25 -17.43
N GLU A 482 -13.60 11.01 -18.42
CA GLU A 482 -14.06 12.36 -18.71
C GLU A 482 -13.99 13.30 -17.49
N ASN A 483 -15.14 13.66 -16.92
CA ASN A 483 -15.29 14.58 -15.79
C ASN A 483 -15.79 13.89 -14.52
N LYS A 484 -15.73 12.55 -14.47
CA LYS A 484 -16.10 11.74 -13.32
C LYS A 484 -14.99 10.74 -12.97
N ARG A 485 -14.93 10.42 -11.68
CA ARG A 485 -14.28 9.23 -11.17
C ARG A 485 -15.30 8.12 -11.02
N TYR A 486 -14.89 6.92 -11.37
CA TYR A 486 -15.60 5.69 -11.03
C TYR A 486 -14.72 4.87 -10.10
N MET A 487 -15.36 4.25 -9.13
CA MET A 487 -14.70 3.43 -8.12
C MET A 487 -15.40 2.10 -8.00
N PHE A 488 -14.64 1.03 -8.16
CA PHE A 488 -15.10 -0.35 -7.98
C PHE A 488 -14.61 -0.83 -6.62
N VAL A 489 -15.51 -1.34 -5.79
CA VAL A 489 -15.22 -1.77 -4.42
C VAL A 489 -15.62 -3.24 -4.27
N GLY A 490 -14.63 -4.11 -4.08
CA GLY A 490 -14.83 -5.52 -3.77
C GLY A 490 -15.12 -5.70 -2.29
N ASN A 491 -16.16 -6.48 -1.98
CA ASN A 491 -16.51 -6.84 -0.61
C ASN A 491 -16.41 -8.34 -0.49
N GLU A 492 -15.53 -8.83 0.39
CA GLU A 492 -15.20 -10.24 0.45
C GLU A 492 -16.46 -11.10 0.65
N ARG A 493 -17.22 -10.77 1.71
CA ARG A 493 -18.20 -11.69 2.28
C ARG A 493 -19.32 -12.09 1.36
N ILE A 494 -20.28 -11.22 1.10
CA ILE A 494 -21.31 -11.61 0.13
C ILE A 494 -20.79 -11.57 -1.31
N SER A 495 -19.50 -11.25 -1.49
CA SER A 495 -18.78 -11.30 -2.75
C SER A 495 -19.36 -10.37 -3.80
N THR A 496 -19.62 -9.13 -3.38
CA THR A 496 -20.20 -8.09 -4.23
C THR A 496 -19.16 -7.09 -4.68
N ILE A 497 -19.32 -6.61 -5.92
CA ILE A 497 -18.60 -5.47 -6.47
C ILE A 497 -19.58 -4.29 -6.53
N MET A 498 -19.31 -3.27 -5.72
CA MET A 498 -20.08 -2.03 -5.70
C MET A 498 -19.40 -1.00 -6.60
N VAL A 499 -20.19 -0.28 -7.40
CA VAL A 499 -19.70 0.78 -8.28
C VAL A 499 -20.17 2.11 -7.73
N TYR A 500 -19.25 3.03 -7.51
CA TYR A 500 -19.53 4.41 -7.13
C TYR A 500 -19.06 5.37 -8.21
N SER A 501 -19.65 6.56 -8.29
CA SER A 501 -19.12 7.68 -9.05
C SER A 501 -18.99 8.95 -8.22
N MET A 502 -18.07 9.84 -8.60
CA MET A 502 -17.92 11.18 -8.00
C MET A 502 -17.36 12.16 -9.03
N GLY A 503 -17.63 13.46 -8.90
CA GLY A 503 -16.96 14.47 -9.72
C GLY A 503 -15.46 14.52 -9.46
N LEU A 504 -14.68 15.10 -10.39
CA LEU A 504 -13.22 15.23 -10.24
C LEU A 504 -12.77 16.09 -9.05
N ASP A 505 -13.65 16.86 -8.43
CA ASP A 505 -13.32 17.65 -7.24
C ASP A 505 -14.13 17.23 -6.00
N ASP A 506 -14.99 16.23 -6.16
CA ASP A 506 -15.83 15.75 -5.08
C ASP A 506 -15.08 14.72 -4.23
N THR A 507 -15.43 14.67 -2.95
CA THR A 507 -14.93 13.69 -1.98
C THR A 507 -16.04 12.81 -1.43
N VAL A 508 -17.24 12.92 -1.98
CA VAL A 508 -18.44 12.17 -1.56
C VAL A 508 -18.87 11.31 -2.75
N PRO A 509 -18.56 10.01 -2.74
CA PRO A 509 -19.00 9.09 -3.78
C PRO A 509 -20.51 8.82 -3.71
N GLU A 510 -21.13 8.68 -4.87
CA GLU A 510 -22.51 8.26 -5.05
C GLU A 510 -22.55 6.82 -5.56
N LEU A 511 -23.39 5.97 -4.96
CA LEU A 511 -23.54 4.58 -5.37
C LEU A 511 -24.30 4.48 -6.70
N GLU A 512 -23.69 3.83 -7.70
CA GLU A 512 -24.26 3.55 -9.02
C GLU A 512 -24.93 2.17 -9.05
N SER A 513 -24.22 1.13 -8.60
CA SER A 513 -24.73 -0.24 -8.61
C SER A 513 -24.02 -1.18 -7.62
N ILE A 514 -24.62 -2.36 -7.42
CA ILE A 514 -24.03 -3.46 -6.69
C ILE A 514 -24.24 -4.76 -7.46
N ASN A 515 -23.15 -5.45 -7.76
CA ASN A 515 -23.10 -6.59 -8.65
C ASN A 515 -22.56 -7.80 -7.90
N ARG A 516 -23.05 -9.00 -8.24
CA ARG A 516 -22.57 -10.27 -7.69
C ARG A 516 -22.74 -11.37 -8.73
N ALA A 517 -21.69 -12.17 -8.93
CA ALA A 517 -21.76 -13.39 -9.73
C ALA A 517 -22.03 -14.64 -8.87
N GLY A 518 -22.42 -15.72 -9.54
CA GLY A 518 -22.64 -17.03 -8.93
C GLY A 518 -24.02 -17.23 -8.30
N ASP A 519 -24.46 -18.47 -8.25
CA ASP A 519 -25.76 -18.84 -7.68
C ASP A 519 -25.71 -18.99 -6.15
N THR A 520 -26.90 -19.13 -5.54
CA THR A 520 -27.04 -19.19 -4.07
C THR A 520 -28.01 -20.27 -3.56
N ASP A 521 -28.51 -21.12 -4.45
CA ASP A 521 -29.55 -22.12 -4.19
C ASP A 521 -29.01 -23.55 -4.05
N ARG A 522 -27.70 -23.72 -4.21
CA ARG A 522 -26.96 -24.99 -4.12
C ARG A 522 -25.82 -24.91 -3.11
N THR A 523 -25.23 -26.04 -2.76
CA THR A 523 -24.08 -26.05 -1.85
C THR A 523 -22.87 -25.42 -2.52
N TRP A 524 -21.96 -24.81 -1.75
CA TRP A 524 -20.73 -24.24 -2.29
C TRP A 524 -19.93 -25.25 -3.15
N ARG A 525 -19.83 -26.50 -2.69
CA ARG A 525 -19.21 -27.60 -3.45
C ARG A 525 -19.86 -27.82 -4.81
N GLN A 526 -21.19 -27.86 -4.89
CA GLN A 526 -21.92 -28.00 -6.15
C GLN A 526 -21.70 -26.80 -7.06
N LEU A 527 -21.80 -25.58 -6.51
CA LEU A 527 -21.60 -24.35 -7.25
C LEU A 527 -20.18 -24.28 -7.85
N TYR A 528 -19.17 -24.72 -7.09
CA TYR A 528 -17.78 -24.81 -7.55
C TYR A 528 -17.62 -25.81 -8.71
N GLU A 529 -18.13 -27.04 -8.53
CA GLU A 529 -18.07 -28.11 -9.55
C GLU A 529 -18.83 -27.75 -10.83
N GLU A 530 -19.95 -27.03 -10.70
CA GLU A 530 -20.77 -26.51 -11.81
C GLU A 530 -20.21 -25.21 -12.41
N ARG A 531 -19.08 -24.69 -11.89
CA ARG A 531 -18.42 -23.43 -12.30
C ARG A 531 -19.33 -22.20 -12.20
N ASN A 532 -20.16 -22.16 -11.17
CA ASN A 532 -21.17 -21.13 -10.94
C ASN A 532 -21.14 -20.59 -9.49
N ILE A 533 -19.97 -20.66 -8.84
CA ILE A 533 -19.78 -20.15 -7.47
C ILE A 533 -19.68 -18.62 -7.42
N GLY A 534 -19.24 -17.98 -8.51
CA GLY A 534 -18.91 -16.56 -8.55
C GLY A 534 -17.46 -16.30 -8.09
N ASP A 535 -17.10 -15.03 -7.96
CA ASP A 535 -15.80 -14.60 -7.46
C ASP A 535 -15.90 -14.42 -5.94
N ILE A 536 -15.62 -15.47 -5.18
CA ILE A 536 -15.74 -15.43 -3.72
C ILE A 536 -14.49 -14.82 -3.12
N ASP A 537 -14.71 -13.89 -2.19
CA ASP A 537 -13.69 -13.04 -1.57
C ASP A 537 -12.87 -12.24 -2.63
N PRO A 538 -13.44 -11.16 -3.22
CA PRO A 538 -12.76 -10.38 -4.26
C PRO A 538 -11.57 -9.56 -3.76
N GLU A 539 -10.35 -10.09 -3.95
CA GLU A 539 -9.08 -9.54 -3.45
C GLU A 539 -8.46 -8.46 -4.33
N ASP A 540 -8.72 -8.48 -5.64
CA ASP A 540 -8.14 -7.53 -6.59
C ASP A 540 -9.10 -7.19 -7.72
N LEU A 541 -9.04 -5.94 -8.15
CA LEU A 541 -9.86 -5.37 -9.20
C LEU A 541 -8.94 -4.58 -10.14
N ARG A 542 -8.93 -4.89 -11.43
CA ARG A 542 -8.14 -4.15 -12.43
C ARG A 542 -8.99 -3.67 -13.57
N PHE A 543 -9.04 -2.36 -13.77
CA PHE A 543 -9.77 -1.78 -14.89
C PHE A 543 -8.95 -1.85 -16.17
N ILE A 544 -9.61 -2.24 -17.26
CA ILE A 544 -9.02 -2.28 -18.60
C ILE A 544 -9.78 -1.25 -19.46
N PRO A 545 -9.14 -0.13 -19.85
CA PRO A 545 -9.81 0.91 -20.61
C PRO A 545 -10.17 0.43 -22.02
N TYR A 546 -11.15 1.10 -22.63
CA TYR A 546 -11.65 0.81 -23.98
C TYR A 546 -10.54 0.64 -25.04
N ASP A 547 -9.54 1.52 -25.03
CA ASP A 547 -8.44 1.53 -25.99
C ASP A 547 -7.39 0.43 -25.74
N LYS A 548 -7.48 -0.25 -24.60
CA LYS A 548 -6.68 -1.44 -24.24
C LYS A 548 -7.49 -2.72 -24.20
N SER A 549 -8.80 -2.62 -24.43
CA SER A 549 -9.71 -3.75 -24.41
C SER A 549 -9.78 -4.44 -25.78
N PRO A 550 -9.79 -5.78 -25.83
CA PRO A 550 -10.02 -6.53 -27.08
C PRO A 550 -11.48 -6.54 -27.54
N THR A 551 -12.43 -6.14 -26.69
CA THR A 551 -13.87 -6.12 -27.01
C THR A 551 -14.34 -4.77 -27.52
N CYS A 552 -13.50 -3.74 -27.45
CA CYS A 552 -13.95 -2.35 -27.64
C CYS A 552 -15.03 -1.96 -26.63
N GLU A 553 -14.94 -2.49 -25.41
CA GLU A 553 -15.73 -2.09 -24.25
C GLU A 553 -14.79 -2.04 -23.04
N PRO A 554 -14.94 -1.10 -22.10
CA PRO A 554 -14.18 -1.15 -20.84
C PRO A 554 -14.46 -2.45 -20.09
N LEU A 555 -13.41 -3.03 -19.49
CA LEU A 555 -13.51 -4.30 -18.76
C LEU A 555 -13.02 -4.15 -17.32
N LEU A 556 -13.46 -5.07 -16.46
CA LEU A 556 -12.95 -5.24 -15.10
C LEU A 556 -12.46 -6.68 -14.92
N LEU A 557 -11.19 -6.84 -14.58
CA LEU A 557 -10.62 -8.12 -14.14
C LEU A 557 -10.81 -8.23 -12.63
N VAL A 558 -11.25 -9.39 -12.16
CA VAL A 558 -11.60 -9.65 -10.76
C VAL A 558 -10.96 -10.95 -10.32
N THR A 559 -10.22 -10.94 -9.22
CA THR A 559 -9.77 -12.17 -8.56
C THR A 559 -10.78 -12.59 -7.51
N GLY A 560 -10.95 -13.89 -7.29
CA GLY A 560 -11.71 -14.43 -6.15
C GLY A 560 -10.84 -15.42 -5.41
N ALA A 561 -10.34 -15.05 -4.23
CA ALA A 561 -9.32 -15.82 -3.52
C ALA A 561 -9.87 -17.14 -2.99
N ALA A 562 -11.00 -17.08 -2.29
CA ALA A 562 -11.67 -18.26 -1.78
C ALA A 562 -12.21 -19.15 -2.90
N SER A 563 -12.59 -18.61 -4.06
CA SER A 563 -13.00 -19.41 -5.21
C SER A 563 -11.81 -19.89 -6.08
N GLY A 564 -10.61 -19.35 -5.90
CA GLY A 564 -9.46 -19.61 -6.77
C GLY A 564 -9.73 -19.22 -8.23
N THR A 565 -10.43 -18.11 -8.46
CA THR A 565 -10.89 -17.69 -9.78
C THR A 565 -10.28 -16.37 -10.25
N VAL A 566 -10.17 -16.23 -11.57
CA VAL A 566 -10.01 -14.94 -12.24
C VAL A 566 -11.17 -14.78 -13.22
N SER A 567 -11.93 -13.70 -13.07
CA SER A 567 -13.08 -13.38 -13.90
C SER A 567 -12.89 -12.07 -14.65
N LEU A 568 -13.54 -11.97 -15.81
CA LEU A 568 -13.58 -10.77 -16.63
C LEU A 568 -15.03 -10.29 -16.76
N TYR A 569 -15.25 -9.00 -16.54
CA TYR A 569 -16.54 -8.35 -16.66
C TYR A 569 -16.51 -7.27 -17.74
N ALA A 570 -17.58 -7.18 -18.55
CA ALA A 570 -17.88 -5.97 -19.31
C ALA A 570 -18.48 -4.91 -18.39
N ILE A 571 -18.08 -3.66 -18.60
CA ILE A 571 -18.61 -2.52 -17.86
C ILE A 571 -19.52 -1.72 -18.78
N HIS A 572 -20.81 -1.72 -18.48
CA HIS A 572 -21.83 -1.00 -19.24
C HIS A 572 -22.22 0.31 -18.55
N GLY A 573 -22.71 1.29 -19.32
CA GLY A 573 -23.22 2.55 -18.79
C GLY A 573 -22.16 3.62 -18.48
N LEU A 574 -20.89 3.36 -18.79
CA LEU A 574 -19.84 4.38 -18.79
C LEU A 574 -19.99 5.32 -20.01
N PRO A 575 -19.46 6.56 -19.93
CA PRO A 575 -19.39 7.45 -21.08
C PRO A 575 -18.72 6.79 -22.29
N GLU A 576 -19.27 7.03 -23.48
CA GLU A 576 -18.71 6.53 -24.74
C GLU A 576 -17.28 7.07 -24.94
N PRO A 577 -16.35 6.25 -25.44
CA PRO A 577 -14.99 6.70 -25.71
C PRO A 577 -15.00 7.79 -26.81
N PRO A 578 -14.01 8.70 -26.81
CA PRO A 578 -13.82 9.64 -27.91
C PRO A 578 -13.76 8.94 -29.28
N ALA A 579 -14.38 9.52 -30.30
CA ALA A 579 -14.53 8.90 -31.62
C ALA A 579 -13.20 8.59 -32.35
N ASP A 580 -12.09 9.18 -31.89
CA ASP A 580 -10.74 8.95 -32.39
C ASP A 580 -10.01 7.79 -31.67
N LYS A 581 -10.52 7.32 -30.52
CA LYS A 581 -9.96 6.15 -29.84
C LYS A 581 -10.29 4.87 -30.60
N ARG A 582 -9.29 4.01 -30.75
CA ARG A 582 -9.43 2.65 -31.29
C ARG A 582 -9.03 1.64 -30.23
N CYS A 583 -9.86 0.62 -30.07
CA CYS A 583 -9.58 -0.55 -29.25
C CYS A 583 -8.48 -1.43 -29.85
N ILE A 584 -7.88 -2.27 -29.02
CA ILE A 584 -6.98 -3.32 -29.47
C ILE A 584 -7.80 -4.40 -30.18
N GLN A 585 -7.26 -4.95 -31.25
CA GLN A 585 -7.80 -6.14 -31.91
C GLN A 585 -6.66 -7.15 -32.04
N TYR A 586 -6.77 -8.26 -31.32
CA TYR A 586 -5.80 -9.35 -31.47
C TYR A 586 -6.10 -10.09 -32.78
N ASN A 587 -5.09 -10.28 -33.63
CA ASN A 587 -5.20 -11.11 -34.83
C ASN A 587 -5.25 -12.60 -34.46
N THR A 588 -6.37 -13.05 -33.91
CA THR A 588 -6.61 -14.47 -33.61
C THR A 588 -7.18 -15.16 -34.84
N THR A 589 -6.37 -16.02 -35.48
CA THR A 589 -6.86 -16.92 -36.53
C THR A 589 -7.54 -18.11 -35.84
N TYR A 590 -8.83 -17.99 -35.54
CA TYR A 590 -9.60 -19.13 -35.01
C TYR A 590 -9.93 -20.09 -36.15
N THR A 591 -9.26 -21.25 -36.21
CA THR A 591 -9.74 -22.38 -37.03
C THR A 591 -10.94 -23.00 -36.32
N PHE A 592 -12.14 -22.59 -36.73
CA PHE A 592 -13.37 -23.30 -36.36
C PHE A 592 -13.40 -24.65 -37.10
N THR A 593 -13.03 -25.73 -36.43
CA THR A 593 -13.40 -27.07 -36.87
C THR A 593 -14.87 -27.29 -36.48
N THR A 594 -15.79 -26.96 -37.37
CA THR A 594 -17.20 -27.35 -37.19
C THR A 594 -17.28 -28.87 -37.11
N PRO A 595 -17.84 -29.47 -36.05
CA PRO A 595 -18.13 -30.90 -36.04
C PRO A 595 -19.14 -31.18 -37.16
N GLY A 596 -18.74 -31.97 -38.16
CA GLY A 596 -19.69 -32.48 -39.15
C GLY A 596 -20.80 -33.27 -38.45
N PRO A 597 -22.03 -33.28 -38.98
CA PRO A 597 -23.16 -33.94 -38.34
C PRO A 597 -22.88 -35.44 -38.17
N THR A 598 -22.69 -35.87 -36.93
CA THR A 598 -22.53 -37.29 -36.60
C THR A 598 -23.91 -37.96 -36.63
N ARG A 599 -24.08 -38.83 -37.62
CA ARG A 599 -25.18 -39.79 -37.68
C ARG A 599 -25.01 -40.82 -36.54
N PRO A 600 -26.05 -41.16 -35.77
CA PRO A 600 -25.91 -42.09 -34.67
C PRO A 600 -25.73 -43.52 -35.21
N THR A 601 -24.69 -44.21 -34.73
CA THR A 601 -24.53 -45.66 -34.85
C THR A 601 -24.35 -46.26 -33.46
N GLU A 602 -25.07 -47.36 -33.24
CA GLU A 602 -25.21 -48.14 -31.99
C GLU A 602 -23.88 -48.62 -31.37
N PRO A 603 -23.88 -48.95 -30.06
CA PRO A 603 -22.66 -49.28 -29.33
C PRO A 603 -22.22 -50.72 -29.63
N SER A 604 -20.93 -50.88 -29.98
CA SER A 604 -20.25 -52.18 -30.00
C SER A 604 -19.09 -52.17 -29.01
N THR A 605 -19.07 -53.20 -28.19
CA THR A 605 -18.10 -53.52 -27.13
C THR A 605 -16.74 -53.98 -27.67
N THR A 606 -15.68 -53.69 -26.89
CA THR A 606 -14.32 -54.32 -26.80
C THR A 606 -13.15 -53.46 -27.36
N PRO A 607 -12.04 -53.30 -26.60
CA PRO A 607 -10.97 -52.35 -26.92
C PRO A 607 -9.90 -52.93 -27.86
N GLN A 608 -9.37 -52.09 -28.74
CA GLN A 608 -8.16 -52.36 -29.53
C GLN A 608 -7.21 -51.15 -29.43
N VAL A 609 -6.04 -51.42 -28.87
CA VAL A 609 -4.85 -50.57 -28.95
C VAL A 609 -4.32 -50.60 -30.38
N THR A 610 -4.05 -49.45 -30.98
CA THR A 610 -3.11 -49.32 -32.10
C THR A 610 -2.35 -48.00 -32.01
N THR A 611 -1.03 -48.12 -31.95
CA THR A 611 -0.04 -47.07 -32.17
C THR A 611 0.08 -46.77 -33.66
N SER A 612 0.17 -45.48 -34.04
CA SER A 612 0.78 -45.09 -35.31
C SER A 612 1.37 -43.69 -35.25
N MET A 613 2.69 -43.61 -35.46
CA MET A 613 3.41 -42.39 -35.86
C MET A 613 2.88 -41.87 -37.20
N SER A 614 2.81 -40.55 -37.36
CA SER A 614 2.66 -39.92 -38.68
C SER A 614 3.57 -38.71 -38.80
N SER A 615 4.34 -38.71 -39.88
CA SER A 615 5.26 -37.67 -40.35
C SER A 615 4.53 -36.37 -40.72
N ARG A 616 5.20 -35.23 -40.47
CA ARG A 616 4.77 -33.90 -40.91
C ARG A 616 4.95 -33.76 -42.43
N GLN A 617 3.90 -33.33 -43.12
CA GLN A 617 3.96 -32.81 -44.48
C GLN A 617 3.59 -31.32 -44.45
N THR A 618 4.54 -30.46 -44.81
CA THR A 618 4.36 -29.00 -44.89
C THR A 618 3.63 -28.65 -46.19
N THR A 619 2.51 -27.92 -46.10
CA THR A 619 1.86 -27.30 -47.25
C THR A 619 1.84 -25.78 -47.06
N ILE A 620 2.52 -25.04 -47.95
CA ILE A 620 2.49 -23.57 -48.00
C ILE A 620 1.30 -23.15 -48.87
N THR A 621 0.41 -22.30 -48.35
CA THR A 621 -0.57 -21.58 -49.18
C THR A 621 -0.50 -20.09 -48.86
N ALA A 622 -0.09 -19.29 -49.84
CA ALA A 622 -0.18 -17.82 -49.78
C ALA A 622 -1.60 -17.37 -50.13
N ARG A 623 -2.13 -16.37 -49.42
CA ARG A 623 -3.34 -15.65 -49.83
C ARG A 623 -3.18 -14.14 -49.59
N THR A 624 -3.42 -13.40 -50.66
CA THR A 624 -3.59 -11.95 -50.75
C THR A 624 -4.90 -11.51 -50.11
N GLN A 625 -4.90 -10.41 -49.37
CA GLN A 625 -6.11 -9.69 -48.97
C GLN A 625 -6.22 -8.37 -49.76
N SER A 626 -7.41 -8.14 -50.32
CA SER A 626 -7.88 -6.88 -50.90
C SER A 626 -8.68 -6.14 -49.84
N THR A 627 -8.24 -4.95 -49.44
CA THR A 627 -9.01 -4.03 -48.59
C THR A 627 -9.99 -3.24 -49.46
N THR A 628 -11.27 -3.22 -49.07
CA THR A 628 -12.29 -2.34 -49.67
C THR A 628 -12.58 -1.22 -48.68
N TYR A 629 -12.26 0.02 -49.06
CA TYR A 629 -12.72 1.22 -48.35
C TYR A 629 -14.17 1.53 -48.79
N LYS A 630 -15.05 1.80 -47.82
CA LYS A 630 -16.27 2.55 -48.05
C LYS A 630 -16.04 3.97 -47.53
N ASP A 631 -16.12 4.94 -48.42
CA ASP A 631 -16.34 6.34 -48.09
C ASP A 631 -17.70 6.74 -48.68
N ASP A 632 -18.46 7.51 -47.92
CA ASP A 632 -19.83 7.89 -48.21
C ASP A 632 -19.88 9.31 -48.82
N GLN A 633 -20.61 9.39 -49.95
CA GLN A 633 -21.22 10.56 -50.60
C GLN A 633 -20.37 11.47 -51.51
N ASN A 634 -20.52 11.30 -52.83
CA ASN A 634 -21.25 12.26 -53.68
C ASN A 634 -21.49 11.71 -55.10
N THR A 635 -22.66 12.00 -55.65
CA THR A 635 -23.00 11.84 -57.08
C THR A 635 -22.06 12.65 -57.99
N ILE A 636 -21.72 12.13 -59.18
CA ILE A 636 -21.76 12.76 -60.53
C ILE A 636 -21.01 11.87 -61.57
N ASP A 637 -21.72 11.58 -62.66
CA ASP A 637 -21.38 11.29 -64.08
C ASP A 637 -20.33 10.25 -64.53
N GLU A 638 -20.78 9.49 -65.54
CA GLU A 638 -20.03 8.58 -66.42
C GLU A 638 -18.95 9.31 -67.25
N GLU A 639 -17.72 8.80 -67.29
CA GLU A 639 -16.98 8.53 -68.55
C GLU A 639 -15.63 7.81 -68.30
N ASN A 640 -15.23 7.03 -69.32
CA ASN A 640 -13.98 6.29 -69.49
C ASN A 640 -12.71 6.90 -68.86
N ILE A 641 -11.79 6.04 -68.40
CA ILE A 641 -10.36 5.97 -68.82
C ILE A 641 -9.66 4.83 -68.05
N THR A 642 -9.03 3.91 -68.77
CA THR A 642 -8.06 2.90 -68.30
C THR A 642 -6.72 3.53 -67.90
N PRO A 643 -5.96 2.95 -66.94
CA PRO A 643 -4.51 3.04 -67.02
C PRO A 643 -3.76 1.71 -66.85
N GLU A 644 -2.67 1.62 -67.61
CA GLU A 644 -1.57 0.66 -67.54
C GLU A 644 -0.95 0.57 -66.14
N ILE A 645 -0.49 -0.63 -65.76
CA ILE A 645 0.35 -0.86 -64.59
C ILE A 645 1.80 -0.95 -65.06
N GLU A 646 2.61 0.03 -64.67
CA GLU A 646 4.08 -0.07 -64.70
C GLU A 646 4.55 -0.93 -63.51
N ASN A 647 5.29 -2.00 -63.81
CA ASN A 647 5.99 -2.80 -62.80
C ASN A 647 7.23 -2.06 -62.30
N THR A 648 7.31 -1.81 -60.99
CA THR A 648 8.58 -1.50 -60.31
C THR A 648 8.93 -2.64 -59.36
N THR A 649 10.01 -3.36 -59.69
CA THR A 649 10.61 -4.44 -58.89
C THR A 649 11.48 -3.85 -57.78
N VAL A 650 11.35 -4.35 -56.55
CA VAL A 650 12.35 -4.16 -55.48
C VAL A 650 12.78 -5.55 -55.02
N ASP A 651 14.03 -5.91 -55.30
CA ASP A 651 14.67 -7.16 -54.88
C ASP A 651 15.17 -7.04 -53.42
N TYR A 652 14.93 -8.06 -52.61
CA TYR A 652 15.66 -8.30 -51.37
C TYR A 652 16.28 -9.71 -51.44
N GLU A 653 17.61 -9.79 -51.40
CA GLU A 653 18.36 -11.03 -51.20
C GLU A 653 18.38 -11.39 -49.70
N MET A 654 17.98 -12.61 -49.35
CA MET A 654 18.27 -13.22 -48.04
C MET A 654 19.30 -14.33 -48.22
N GLU A 655 20.45 -14.19 -47.56
CA GLU A 655 21.41 -15.27 -47.38
C GLU A 655 20.89 -16.25 -46.32
N VAL A 656 20.86 -17.54 -46.67
CA VAL A 656 20.55 -18.65 -45.77
C VAL A 656 21.85 -19.36 -45.44
N THR A 657 22.25 -19.37 -44.15
CA THR A 657 23.30 -20.24 -43.62
C THR A 657 22.67 -21.40 -42.84
N THR A 658 22.86 -22.62 -43.33
CA THR A 658 22.50 -23.87 -42.66
C THR A 658 23.62 -24.33 -41.73
N PHE A 659 23.29 -24.74 -40.50
CA PHE A 659 24.15 -25.56 -39.65
C PHE A 659 23.46 -26.90 -39.37
N GLU A 660 24.16 -27.99 -39.68
CA GLU A 660 23.82 -29.37 -39.31
C GLU A 660 24.19 -29.63 -37.84
N SER A 661 23.33 -30.31 -37.09
CA SER A 661 23.63 -30.83 -35.75
C SER A 661 23.69 -32.37 -35.80
N GLU A 662 24.87 -32.94 -35.53
CA GLU A 662 25.03 -34.35 -35.13
C GLU A 662 25.44 -34.42 -33.65
N GLY A 663 24.90 -35.40 -32.92
CA GLY A 663 25.55 -35.95 -31.72
C GLY A 663 24.74 -35.92 -30.43
N GLU A 664 23.72 -36.76 -30.33
CA GLU A 664 23.01 -37.13 -29.09
C GLU A 664 23.79 -38.24 -28.37
N THR A 665 24.07 -38.10 -27.06
CA THR A 665 24.58 -39.19 -26.20
C THR A 665 23.47 -39.73 -25.31
N THR A 666 23.04 -40.95 -25.58
CA THR A 666 22.16 -41.78 -24.76
C THR A 666 22.93 -42.40 -23.59
N THR A 667 22.36 -42.41 -22.39
CA THR A 667 22.82 -43.28 -21.28
C THR A 667 21.71 -44.28 -20.95
N GLU A 668 22.01 -45.57 -21.12
CA GLU A 668 21.13 -46.71 -20.82
C GLU A 668 21.12 -47.03 -19.31
N TYR A 669 19.99 -47.54 -18.82
CA TYR A 669 19.89 -48.25 -17.53
C TYR A 669 19.45 -49.69 -17.80
N ASP A 670 20.18 -50.65 -17.25
CA ASP A 670 19.89 -52.08 -17.35
C ASP A 670 19.27 -52.56 -16.02
N PHE A 671 18.12 -53.24 -16.09
CA PHE A 671 17.40 -53.77 -14.93
C PHE A 671 17.65 -55.29 -14.84
N THR A 672 18.16 -55.76 -13.71
CA THR A 672 18.13 -57.20 -13.36
C THR A 672 17.18 -57.43 -12.18
N GLU A 673 16.56 -58.61 -12.19
CA GLU A 673 15.28 -58.94 -11.54
C GLU A 673 15.31 -59.10 -10.00
N ASP A 674 16.34 -58.60 -9.30
CA ASP A 674 16.39 -58.63 -7.84
C ASP A 674 16.82 -57.26 -7.30
N GLY A 675 15.82 -56.46 -6.90
CA GLY A 675 15.98 -55.09 -6.46
C GLY A 675 17.02 -54.89 -5.36
N ASN A 676 18.07 -54.13 -5.67
CA ASN A 676 18.86 -53.34 -4.73
C ASN A 676 19.67 -52.27 -5.49
N VAL A 677 19.63 -51.03 -4.99
CA VAL A 677 20.44 -49.89 -5.46
C VAL A 677 21.49 -49.57 -4.40
N THR A 678 22.75 -49.43 -4.79
CA THR A 678 23.81 -48.82 -3.97
C THR A 678 24.59 -47.80 -4.79
N PRO A 679 24.89 -46.61 -4.23
CA PRO A 679 25.55 -45.53 -4.96
C PRO A 679 27.07 -45.73 -5.01
N MET A 680 27.71 -45.28 -6.10
CA MET A 680 29.16 -45.12 -6.16
C MET A 680 29.53 -43.64 -6.30
N GLU A 681 30.63 -43.33 -5.64
CA GLU A 681 31.11 -42.03 -5.13
C GLU A 681 31.54 -40.98 -6.16
N GLU A 682 31.55 -39.74 -5.67
CA GLU A 682 32.21 -38.55 -6.23
C GLU A 682 33.66 -38.81 -6.65
N THR A 683 34.07 -38.24 -7.78
CA THR A 683 35.45 -37.82 -7.99
C THR A 683 35.52 -36.34 -8.41
N THR A 684 36.48 -35.65 -7.80
CA THR A 684 36.80 -34.22 -7.81
C THR A 684 37.20 -33.64 -9.18
N PRO A 685 37.05 -32.32 -9.41
CA PRO A 685 37.41 -31.68 -10.68
C PRO A 685 38.92 -31.43 -10.84
N VAL A 686 39.37 -31.47 -12.09
CA VAL A 686 40.73 -31.13 -12.55
C VAL A 686 40.77 -29.68 -13.02
N ASP A 687 41.79 -28.94 -12.58
CA ASP A 687 42.15 -27.57 -12.95
C ASP A 687 42.27 -27.35 -14.46
N LEU A 688 41.81 -26.18 -14.93
CA LEU A 688 42.24 -25.60 -16.20
C LEU A 688 42.70 -24.15 -16.01
N GLU A 689 43.98 -23.96 -16.29
CA GLU A 689 44.70 -22.69 -16.28
C GLU A 689 44.18 -21.69 -17.34
N THR A 690 44.14 -20.44 -16.86
CA THR A 690 44.25 -19.14 -17.53
C THR A 690 44.77 -19.10 -18.98
N ILE A 691 44.04 -18.36 -19.83
CA ILE A 691 44.57 -17.63 -20.98
C ILE A 691 44.30 -16.13 -20.75
N GLU A 692 45.37 -15.37 -20.53
CA GLU A 692 45.36 -13.90 -20.56
C GLU A 692 45.27 -13.38 -22.00
N MET A 693 44.41 -12.38 -22.22
CA MET A 693 44.60 -11.40 -23.29
C MET A 693 44.44 -9.99 -22.73
N SER A 694 45.43 -9.18 -23.05
CA SER A 694 45.78 -7.89 -22.50
C SER A 694 44.97 -6.72 -23.08
N THR A 695 44.64 -5.75 -22.22
CA THR A 695 44.41 -4.36 -22.63
C THR A 695 45.12 -3.42 -21.66
N SER A 696 45.73 -2.36 -22.21
CA SER A 696 46.70 -1.49 -21.56
C SER A 696 46.13 -0.14 -21.10
N THR A 697 46.49 0.24 -19.86
CA THR A 697 46.68 1.62 -19.31
C THR A 697 45.44 2.54 -19.23
N ILE A 698 45.09 3.18 -18.11
CA ILE A 698 45.82 4.28 -17.43
C ILE A 698 45.53 4.27 -15.91
N ALA A 699 46.60 4.27 -15.11
CA ALA A 699 46.56 4.56 -13.68
C ALA A 699 46.54 6.09 -13.43
N ARG A 700 45.62 6.56 -12.58
CA ARG A 700 45.67 7.89 -11.96
C ARG A 700 45.81 7.75 -10.45
N SER A 701 46.83 8.40 -9.90
CA SER A 701 47.12 8.52 -8.46
C SER A 701 46.00 9.24 -7.69
N PRO A 702 45.82 8.98 -6.39
CA PRO A 702 44.80 9.65 -5.58
C PRO A 702 45.17 11.12 -5.38
N THR A 703 44.28 12.02 -5.81
CA THR A 703 44.44 13.47 -5.59
C THR A 703 43.75 13.83 -4.28
N THR A 704 44.49 14.37 -3.32
CA THR A 704 43.94 14.97 -2.10
C THR A 704 42.97 16.09 -2.48
N ILE A 705 41.67 15.91 -2.20
CA ILE A 705 40.63 16.92 -2.45
C ILE A 705 40.88 18.09 -1.48
N LYS A 706 41.14 19.29 -2.02
CA LYS A 706 41.11 20.53 -1.24
C LYS A 706 39.66 20.84 -0.83
N PRO A 707 39.41 21.32 0.40
CA PRO A 707 38.07 21.70 0.80
C PRO A 707 37.51 22.79 -0.11
N THR A 708 36.31 22.58 -0.65
CA THR A 708 35.63 23.55 -1.53
C THR A 708 34.95 24.61 -0.65
N THR A 709 35.28 25.89 -0.86
CA THR A 709 34.61 27.05 -0.25
C THR A 709 33.84 27.78 -1.35
N ILE A 710 32.59 28.15 -1.10
CA ILE A 710 31.83 29.03 -1.99
C ILE A 710 31.65 30.37 -1.27
N GLU A 711 32.15 31.44 -1.88
CA GLU A 711 31.91 32.82 -1.46
C GLU A 711 31.02 33.52 -2.50
N SER A 712 29.87 34.02 -2.05
CA SER A 712 28.99 34.87 -2.86
C SER A 712 29.02 36.28 -2.30
N THR A 713 29.53 37.23 -3.08
CA THR A 713 29.56 38.65 -2.73
C THR A 713 28.76 39.44 -3.77
N THR A 714 27.65 40.05 -3.36
CA THR A 714 26.91 41.01 -4.20
C THR A 714 27.13 42.43 -3.67
N GLN A 715 27.62 43.31 -4.54
CA GLN A 715 27.88 44.71 -4.21
C GLN A 715 27.30 45.60 -5.30
N SER A 716 26.29 46.40 -4.96
CA SER A 716 25.68 47.37 -5.88
C SER A 716 26.43 48.71 -5.78
N THR A 717 27.12 49.11 -6.85
CA THR A 717 27.78 50.43 -6.97
C THR A 717 27.27 51.16 -8.21
N GLY A 718 26.07 51.75 -8.12
CA GLY A 718 25.51 52.53 -9.23
C GLY A 718 24.31 53.39 -8.85
N THR A 719 24.29 54.62 -9.36
CA THR A 719 23.29 55.68 -9.08
C THR A 719 21.90 55.43 -9.70
N LYS A 720 21.53 54.17 -9.98
CA LYS A 720 20.18 53.78 -10.42
C LYS A 720 19.50 53.04 -9.27
N ILE A 721 18.33 53.52 -8.87
CA ILE A 721 17.49 52.91 -7.82
C ILE A 721 17.14 51.48 -8.25
N GLN A 722 17.79 50.50 -7.64
CA GLN A 722 17.45 49.08 -7.79
C GLN A 722 16.30 48.76 -6.82
N THR A 723 15.21 48.22 -7.36
CA THR A 723 13.99 47.90 -6.60
C THR A 723 14.14 46.62 -5.76
N THR A 724 15.00 45.67 -6.13
CA THR A 724 15.21 44.42 -5.37
C THR A 724 16.61 43.84 -5.61
N GLU A 725 17.27 43.38 -4.54
CA GLU A 725 18.53 42.60 -4.58
C GLU A 725 18.30 41.19 -4.00
N ARG A 726 18.77 40.15 -4.71
CA ARG A 726 18.59 38.75 -4.32
C ARG A 726 19.90 37.97 -4.43
N ALA A 727 20.29 37.30 -3.33
CA ALA A 727 21.39 36.34 -3.29
C ALA A 727 20.82 34.93 -3.04
N THR A 728 21.20 33.96 -3.89
CA THR A 728 20.80 32.56 -3.72
C THR A 728 21.94 31.60 -4.08
N THR A 729 22.18 30.63 -3.20
CA THR A 729 23.22 29.61 -3.30
C THR A 729 22.57 28.23 -3.14
N THR A 730 23.01 27.23 -3.93
CA THR A 730 22.34 25.92 -4.06
C THR A 730 23.31 24.73 -4.06
N LYS A 731 24.57 24.91 -3.66
CA LYS A 731 25.60 23.87 -3.61
C LYS A 731 26.00 23.60 -2.16
N SER A 732 26.51 22.40 -1.84
CA SER A 732 26.97 22.01 -0.49
C SER A 732 28.51 22.05 -0.36
N PRO A 733 29.15 23.22 -0.18
CA PRO A 733 30.59 23.33 0.12
C PRO A 733 30.88 23.00 1.59
N ILE A 734 32.16 22.88 1.98
CA ILE A 734 32.52 22.75 3.41
C ILE A 734 32.27 24.06 4.17
N THR A 735 32.42 25.21 3.51
CA THR A 735 32.10 26.52 4.06
C THR A 735 31.35 27.36 3.04
N GLU A 736 30.25 27.95 3.48
CA GLU A 736 29.42 28.85 2.69
C GLU A 736 29.40 30.24 3.32
N LYS A 737 29.74 31.26 2.52
CA LYS A 737 29.76 32.66 2.96
C LYS A 737 29.00 33.54 1.97
N VAL A 738 27.96 34.21 2.45
CA VAL A 738 27.19 35.20 1.68
C VAL A 738 27.41 36.58 2.28
N THR A 739 27.83 37.54 1.47
CA THR A 739 27.94 38.94 1.86
C THR A 739 27.23 39.83 0.85
N THR A 740 26.23 40.58 1.30
CA THR A 740 25.51 41.56 0.46
C THR A 740 25.78 42.97 0.97
N ALA A 741 25.94 43.92 0.04
CA ALA A 741 26.13 45.33 0.37
C ALA A 741 25.45 46.28 -0.63
N GLY A 742 24.56 47.16 -0.15
CA GLY A 742 23.78 48.09 -0.98
C GLY A 742 22.62 48.80 -0.26
N THR A 743 21.82 49.60 -0.98
CA THR A 743 20.58 50.23 -0.47
C THR A 743 19.34 49.96 -1.35
N PRO A 744 19.02 48.69 -1.67
CA PRO A 744 17.84 48.37 -2.46
C PRO A 744 16.53 48.62 -1.70
N THR A 745 15.39 48.75 -2.38
CA THR A 745 14.08 48.85 -1.67
C THR A 745 13.75 47.55 -0.92
N THR A 746 14.14 46.38 -1.46
CA THR A 746 13.98 45.08 -0.81
C THR A 746 15.22 44.23 -1.00
N GLU A 747 15.70 43.60 0.08
CA GLU A 747 16.84 42.70 0.08
C GLU A 747 16.42 41.30 0.55
N ARG A 748 16.73 40.27 -0.25
CA ARG A 748 16.38 38.87 0.06
C ARG A 748 17.59 37.94 -0.10
N VAL A 749 18.00 37.33 1.00
CA VAL A 749 19.05 36.30 1.02
C VAL A 749 18.40 34.94 1.29
N THR A 750 18.73 33.94 0.47
CA THR A 750 18.29 32.56 0.66
C THR A 750 19.43 31.60 0.38
N THR A 751 19.89 30.88 1.39
CA THR A 751 20.92 29.85 1.27
C THR A 751 20.26 28.46 1.35
N ALA A 752 20.66 27.56 0.46
CA ALA A 752 20.18 26.18 0.39
C ALA A 752 21.37 25.24 0.15
N GLY A 753 21.59 24.29 1.06
CA GLY A 753 22.73 23.36 1.05
C GLY A 753 23.02 22.81 2.46
N THR A 754 24.00 21.92 2.60
CA THR A 754 24.40 21.34 3.91
C THR A 754 25.89 21.59 4.24
N PRO A 755 26.35 22.85 4.31
CA PRO A 755 27.76 23.14 4.59
C PRO A 755 28.12 22.84 6.05
N THR A 756 29.39 22.57 6.36
CA THR A 756 29.83 22.44 7.77
C THR A 756 29.73 23.78 8.51
N THR A 757 29.97 24.89 7.82
CA THR A 757 29.87 26.25 8.39
C THR A 757 29.16 27.18 7.41
N GLU A 758 28.17 27.91 7.91
CA GLU A 758 27.43 28.93 7.16
C GLU A 758 27.55 30.31 7.80
N ARG A 759 27.88 31.32 6.98
CA ARG A 759 27.93 32.72 7.41
C ARG A 759 27.19 33.63 6.43
N VAL A 760 26.16 34.31 6.91
CA VAL A 760 25.44 35.35 6.18
C VAL A 760 25.71 36.70 6.83
N THR A 761 26.17 37.66 6.03
CA THR A 761 26.37 39.05 6.46
C THR A 761 25.72 40.00 5.46
N THR A 762 24.73 40.77 5.90
CA THR A 762 24.09 41.81 5.09
C THR A 762 24.49 43.18 5.63
N ALA A 763 24.96 44.06 4.75
CA ALA A 763 25.45 45.40 5.09
C ALA A 763 24.79 46.45 4.18
N GLY A 764 23.59 46.89 4.54
CA GLY A 764 22.78 47.81 3.73
C GLY A 764 21.63 48.47 4.49
N THR A 765 20.91 49.44 3.91
CA THR A 765 19.72 50.06 4.55
C THR A 765 18.45 49.93 3.68
N PRO A 766 17.95 48.71 3.43
CA PRO A 766 16.77 48.51 2.60
C PRO A 766 15.47 48.89 3.31
N THR A 767 14.35 49.07 2.61
CA THR A 767 13.04 49.25 3.29
C THR A 767 12.59 47.95 3.97
N THR A 768 12.78 46.82 3.28
CA THR A 768 12.47 45.48 3.78
C THR A 768 13.66 44.56 3.60
N GLU A 769 14.05 43.88 4.68
CA GLU A 769 15.11 42.87 4.68
C GLU A 769 14.57 41.50 5.09
N LYS A 770 14.85 40.47 4.27
CA LYS A 770 14.47 39.08 4.56
C LYS A 770 15.64 38.13 4.37
N VAL A 771 16.11 37.54 5.46
CA VAL A 771 17.11 36.48 5.46
C VAL A 771 16.44 35.15 5.77
N THR A 772 16.68 34.13 4.94
CA THR A 772 16.20 32.77 5.17
C THR A 772 17.33 31.78 4.93
N THR A 773 17.71 31.06 5.98
CA THR A 773 18.67 29.95 5.90
C THR A 773 17.88 28.65 6.15
N ALA A 774 17.97 27.70 5.21
CA ALA A 774 17.22 26.43 5.25
C ALA A 774 18.15 25.21 5.23
N SER A 775 19.41 25.42 5.60
CA SER A 775 20.51 24.46 5.63
C SER A 775 20.62 23.76 6.99
N THR A 776 21.45 22.73 7.11
CA THR A 776 21.74 22.07 8.41
C THR A 776 23.25 22.09 8.76
N PRO A 777 23.87 23.26 8.97
CA PRO A 777 25.31 23.34 9.21
C PRO A 777 25.69 22.97 10.64
N THR A 778 26.96 22.62 10.89
CA THR A 778 27.45 22.45 12.27
C THR A 778 27.51 23.80 13.00
N THR A 779 27.81 24.88 12.29
CA THR A 779 27.85 26.25 12.83
C THR A 779 27.17 27.22 11.88
N GLU A 780 26.24 28.01 12.40
CA GLU A 780 25.53 29.04 11.66
C GLU A 780 25.70 30.42 12.31
N SER A 781 26.01 31.44 11.50
CA SER A 781 26.02 32.83 11.95
C SER A 781 25.36 33.77 10.95
N VAL A 782 24.34 34.49 11.40
CA VAL A 782 23.66 35.55 10.63
C VAL A 782 23.93 36.90 11.28
N THR A 783 24.42 37.86 10.50
CA THR A 783 24.67 39.23 10.95
C THR A 783 24.05 40.24 10.00
N THR A 784 23.12 41.03 10.51
CA THR A 784 22.46 42.13 9.81
C THR A 784 23.01 43.46 10.31
N ALA A 785 23.66 44.25 9.44
CA ALA A 785 24.33 45.51 9.80
C ALA A 785 23.60 46.76 9.27
N GLY A 786 22.26 46.72 9.15
CA GLY A 786 21.42 47.72 8.48
C GLY A 786 20.29 48.35 9.30
N THR A 787 19.64 49.41 8.77
CA THR A 787 18.44 50.06 9.38
C THR A 787 17.17 49.92 8.54
N PRO A 788 16.63 48.71 8.36
CA PRO A 788 15.41 48.54 7.58
C PRO A 788 14.14 49.00 8.30
N THR A 789 13.08 49.31 7.56
CA THR A 789 11.76 49.54 8.18
C THR A 789 11.19 48.22 8.73
N THR A 790 11.41 47.12 8.00
CA THR A 790 11.02 45.77 8.42
C THR A 790 12.18 44.80 8.24
N GLU A 791 12.56 44.10 9.32
CA GLU A 791 13.56 43.04 9.32
C GLU A 791 12.91 41.70 9.66
N LYS A 792 13.13 40.68 8.82
CA LYS A 792 12.71 39.30 9.07
C LYS A 792 13.87 38.32 8.88
N VAL A 793 14.31 37.70 9.96
CA VAL A 793 15.30 36.61 9.95
C VAL A 793 14.57 35.31 10.26
N THR A 794 14.77 34.29 9.43
CA THR A 794 14.24 32.94 9.65
C THR A 794 15.36 31.93 9.42
N THR A 795 15.75 31.23 10.46
CA THR A 795 16.68 30.11 10.40
C THR A 795 15.87 28.83 10.65
N ALA A 796 15.88 27.92 9.67
CA ALA A 796 15.15 26.65 9.71
C ALA A 796 16.14 25.47 9.72
N SER A 797 17.10 25.54 10.63
CA SER A 797 18.30 24.70 10.66
C SER A 797 18.47 24.01 12.02
N THR A 798 19.28 22.95 12.09
CA THR A 798 19.59 22.21 13.34
C THR A 798 21.08 22.26 13.73
N PRO A 799 21.73 23.44 13.83
CA PRO A 799 23.17 23.54 14.06
C PRO A 799 23.60 23.25 15.50
N THR A 800 24.85 22.83 15.68
CA THR A 800 25.46 22.67 17.03
C THR A 800 25.68 24.02 17.72
N THR A 801 25.83 25.10 16.96
CA THR A 801 25.97 26.50 17.42
C THR A 801 25.29 27.45 16.45
N GLU A 802 24.39 28.28 16.97
CA GLU A 802 23.66 29.31 16.21
C GLU A 802 23.89 30.70 16.83
N THR A 803 24.17 31.70 15.98
CA THR A 803 24.30 33.09 16.41
C THR A 803 23.61 34.04 15.44
N VAL A 804 22.65 34.81 15.93
CA VAL A 804 21.96 35.86 15.17
C VAL A 804 22.24 37.22 15.83
N THR A 805 22.78 38.16 15.06
CA THR A 805 23.08 39.53 15.52
C THR A 805 22.46 40.56 14.59
N THR A 806 21.61 41.42 15.13
CA THR A 806 21.00 42.56 14.41
C THR A 806 21.55 43.85 15.02
N ALA A 807 22.29 44.64 14.23
CA ALA A 807 23.17 45.68 14.76
C ALA A 807 22.53 47.07 14.93
N GLU A 808 21.36 47.37 14.36
CA GLU A 808 20.72 48.70 14.45
C GLU A 808 19.18 48.68 14.66
N THR A 809 18.45 49.79 14.44
CA THR A 809 17.06 50.02 14.92
C THR A 809 15.99 49.96 13.81
N PRO A 810 15.37 48.80 13.52
CA PRO A 810 14.24 48.72 12.61
C PRO A 810 12.92 49.16 13.25
N THR A 811 11.88 49.49 12.45
CA THR A 811 10.54 49.78 13.01
C THR A 811 9.86 48.49 13.48
N THR A 812 10.00 47.41 12.71
CA THR A 812 9.48 46.07 13.03
C THR A 812 10.58 45.03 12.85
N GLU A 813 10.79 44.21 13.88
CA GLU A 813 11.76 43.13 13.88
C GLU A 813 11.10 41.79 14.20
N LYS A 814 11.35 40.78 13.36
CA LYS A 814 10.91 39.40 13.59
C LYS A 814 12.05 38.41 13.38
N VAL A 815 12.43 37.72 14.45
CA VAL A 815 13.40 36.63 14.42
C VAL A 815 12.70 35.31 14.74
N THR A 816 12.92 34.29 13.93
CA THR A 816 12.39 32.94 14.14
C THR A 816 13.49 31.92 13.92
N THR A 817 13.81 31.15 14.96
CA THR A 817 14.73 30.01 14.91
C THR A 817 13.92 28.74 15.08
N ALA A 818 14.04 27.78 14.15
CA ALA A 818 13.29 26.54 14.15
C ALA A 818 14.22 25.34 13.92
N GLY A 819 14.51 24.58 14.99
CA GLY A 819 15.30 23.35 14.91
C GLY A 819 15.21 22.45 16.14
N THR A 820 14.88 21.17 15.93
CA THR A 820 14.96 20.11 16.96
C THR A 820 16.22 19.26 16.68
N PRO A 821 17.20 19.13 17.61
CA PRO A 821 18.51 18.58 17.25
C PRO A 821 18.50 17.06 17.01
N THR A 822 19.26 16.61 16.01
CA THR A 822 19.55 15.20 15.69
C THR A 822 20.58 14.54 16.62
N THR A 823 21.24 15.30 17.50
CA THR A 823 22.12 14.79 18.57
C THR A 823 22.02 15.65 19.82
N MET A 824 22.22 15.04 20.99
CA MET A 824 21.87 15.57 22.32
C MET A 824 22.65 16.83 22.80
N ARG A 825 23.16 17.73 21.94
CA ARG A 825 23.87 18.98 22.35
C ARG A 825 23.79 20.12 21.32
N VAL A 826 22.84 21.04 21.49
CA VAL A 826 23.07 22.46 21.11
C VAL A 826 23.80 23.10 22.28
N THR A 827 25.03 23.56 22.05
CA THR A 827 25.89 24.04 23.16
C THR A 827 25.61 25.51 23.49
N THR A 828 25.21 26.35 22.53
CA THR A 828 24.87 27.77 22.75
C THR A 828 23.98 28.33 21.64
N GLU A 829 22.84 28.92 22.00
CA GLU A 829 22.02 29.79 21.13
C GLU A 829 22.15 31.24 21.62
N ARG A 830 22.49 32.17 20.74
CA ARG A 830 22.68 33.60 21.09
C ARG A 830 22.00 34.52 20.08
N ILE A 831 21.01 35.26 20.55
CA ILE A 831 20.33 36.33 19.81
C ILE A 831 20.69 37.65 20.49
N THR A 832 21.27 38.58 19.73
CA THR A 832 21.61 39.93 20.22
C THR A 832 20.98 41.00 19.33
N THR A 833 20.07 41.77 19.91
CA THR A 833 19.42 42.95 19.32
C THR A 833 20.04 44.21 19.92
N VAL A 834 20.78 44.98 19.12
CA VAL A 834 21.53 46.14 19.63
C VAL A 834 20.69 47.43 19.63
N GLY A 835 19.57 47.47 18.87
CA GLY A 835 18.63 48.60 18.78
C GLY A 835 17.30 48.46 19.56
N THR A 836 16.52 49.55 19.65
CA THR A 836 15.13 49.60 20.14
C THR A 836 14.09 49.71 19.00
N PRO A 837 13.49 48.61 18.52
CA PRO A 837 12.41 48.67 17.54
C PRO A 837 11.07 49.11 18.16
N THR A 838 10.09 49.50 17.32
CA THR A 838 8.72 49.81 17.79
C THR A 838 7.95 48.52 18.11
N THR A 839 8.19 47.46 17.33
CA THR A 839 7.63 46.12 17.55
C THR A 839 8.71 45.05 17.39
N GLU A 840 8.86 44.19 18.41
CA GLU A 840 9.83 43.09 18.44
C GLU A 840 9.12 41.75 18.68
N ARG A 841 9.38 40.75 17.83
CA ARG A 841 8.92 39.37 18.05
C ARG A 841 10.05 38.38 17.86
N ILE A 842 10.41 37.67 18.92
CA ILE A 842 11.39 36.58 18.91
C ILE A 842 10.66 35.27 19.21
N THR A 843 10.86 34.26 18.37
CA THR A 843 10.32 32.92 18.57
C THR A 843 11.43 31.91 18.42
N THR A 844 11.69 31.15 19.49
CA THR A 844 12.70 30.07 19.53
C THR A 844 11.98 28.73 19.75
N ALA A 845 12.33 27.72 18.97
CA ALA A 845 11.81 26.36 19.08
C ALA A 845 12.95 25.36 19.32
N GLY A 846 12.96 24.69 20.48
CA GLY A 846 13.98 23.70 20.87
C GLY A 846 14.41 23.82 22.35
N THR A 847 15.21 22.86 22.86
CA THR A 847 15.82 22.89 24.22
C THR A 847 17.35 22.99 24.15
N PRO A 848 17.95 24.19 24.04
CA PRO A 848 19.40 24.36 24.04
C PRO A 848 20.00 24.20 25.45
N THR A 849 21.28 23.81 25.53
CA THR A 849 22.01 23.69 26.83
C THR A 849 22.26 25.06 27.47
N THR A 850 22.38 26.12 26.66
CA THR A 850 22.49 27.52 27.10
C THR A 850 21.78 28.41 26.06
N GLU A 851 20.73 29.11 26.46
CA GLU A 851 20.03 30.13 25.65
C GLU A 851 20.37 31.52 26.20
N ARG A 852 20.75 32.47 25.34
CA ARG A 852 20.95 33.86 25.74
C ARG A 852 20.37 34.83 24.71
N VAL A 853 19.21 35.39 25.03
CA VAL A 853 18.61 36.53 24.34
C VAL A 853 19.01 37.83 25.05
N THR A 854 19.61 38.77 24.33
CA THR A 854 19.96 40.10 24.86
C THR A 854 19.34 41.18 23.98
N THR A 855 18.38 41.94 24.54
CA THR A 855 17.71 43.07 23.87
C THR A 855 18.10 44.39 24.55
N ALA A 856 18.37 45.44 23.77
CA ALA A 856 18.75 46.76 24.31
C ALA A 856 17.51 47.65 24.54
N ARG A 857 17.07 47.80 25.80
CA ARG A 857 15.89 48.62 26.26
C ARG A 857 14.53 48.20 25.68
N THR A 858 13.45 48.55 26.39
CA THR A 858 12.09 48.02 26.16
C THR A 858 11.39 48.65 24.95
N PRO A 859 10.98 47.86 23.93
CA PRO A 859 10.10 48.31 22.83
C PRO A 859 8.71 48.74 23.30
N THR A 860 7.94 49.43 22.44
CA THR A 860 6.53 49.76 22.73
C THR A 860 5.64 48.50 22.76
N ALA A 861 5.99 47.47 22.00
CA ALA A 861 5.45 46.11 22.09
C ALA A 861 6.56 45.07 21.83
N SER A 862 6.78 44.15 22.78
CA SER A 862 7.78 43.07 22.65
C SER A 862 7.15 41.74 23.08
N THR A 863 7.42 40.66 22.33
CA THR A 863 7.01 39.30 22.68
C THR A 863 8.17 38.33 22.40
N THR A 864 8.65 37.67 23.44
CA THR A 864 9.60 36.55 23.35
C THR A 864 8.86 35.28 23.73
N GLN A 865 8.84 34.29 22.85
CA GLN A 865 8.16 33.01 23.06
C GLN A 865 9.16 31.86 22.84
N ALA A 866 9.45 31.14 23.92
CA ALA A 866 10.15 29.86 23.87
C ALA A 866 9.10 28.75 24.03
N THR A 867 9.02 27.81 23.09
CA THR A 867 8.09 26.67 23.19
C THR A 867 8.72 25.57 24.04
N THR A 868 8.38 25.50 25.33
CA THR A 868 8.75 24.39 26.22
C THR A 868 7.53 23.50 26.53
N GLY A 869 7.71 22.18 26.44
CA GLY A 869 6.70 21.20 26.87
C GLY A 869 6.66 21.03 28.40
N ALA A 870 5.62 21.58 29.02
CA ALA A 870 4.94 21.23 30.30
C ALA A 870 5.59 21.46 31.71
N PHE A 871 5.02 22.43 32.45
CA PHE A 871 4.77 22.61 33.92
C PHE A 871 5.93 22.95 34.92
N PRO A 872 5.68 23.66 36.06
CA PRO A 872 6.14 25.05 36.30
C PRO A 872 7.23 25.27 37.40
N GLY A 873 7.95 26.42 37.29
CA GLY A 873 8.79 27.07 38.32
C GLY A 873 10.27 26.65 38.26
N PHE A 874 11.30 27.50 38.14
CA PHE A 874 11.54 28.86 38.65
C PHE A 874 12.43 29.65 37.66
N PHE A 875 12.06 30.90 37.36
CA PHE A 875 13.04 31.93 36.98
C PHE A 875 13.81 32.35 38.23
N GLN A 876 15.15 32.29 38.21
CA GLN A 876 15.97 32.85 39.28
C GLN A 876 16.76 34.07 38.76
N ARG A 877 16.28 35.28 39.12
CA ARG A 877 17.14 36.46 39.25
C ARG A 877 18.02 36.26 40.48
N GLY A 878 19.34 36.33 40.32
CA GLY A 878 20.29 36.13 41.41
C GLY A 878 20.46 37.36 42.32
N VAL A 879 20.50 37.13 43.65
CA VAL A 879 21.29 37.84 44.71
C VAL A 879 21.37 36.87 45.94
N PRO A 880 22.39 36.89 46.85
CA PRO A 880 22.97 35.70 47.49
C PRO A 880 22.68 35.45 49.00
N HIS A 881 23.17 34.28 49.49
CA HIS A 881 23.30 33.75 50.88
C HIS A 881 22.00 33.26 51.56
N HIS A 882 21.90 32.17 52.34
CA HIS A 882 22.78 31.48 53.30
C HIS A 882 22.39 29.98 53.49
N HIS A 883 23.23 29.25 54.25
CA HIS A 883 23.24 27.82 54.60
C HIS A 883 21.94 27.11 55.05
N LEU A 884 21.80 25.80 54.74
CA LEU A 884 21.86 24.66 55.69
C LEU A 884 21.48 23.31 55.02
N LYS A 885 22.29 22.26 55.29
CA LYS A 885 22.00 20.79 55.15
C LYS A 885 21.09 20.33 56.33
N PRO A 886 20.49 19.10 56.42
CA PRO A 886 21.05 17.81 55.96
C PRO A 886 20.11 16.61 55.59
N SER A 887 20.72 15.60 54.91
CA SER A 887 20.69 14.11 55.03
C SER A 887 19.45 13.24 55.36
N PHE A 888 19.45 12.03 54.74
CA PHE A 888 19.13 10.63 55.20
C PHE A 888 18.34 9.90 54.08
N SER A 889 18.77 8.88 53.32
CA SER A 889 19.47 7.57 53.50
C SER A 889 18.62 6.39 54.02
N ASN A 890 18.54 5.36 53.17
CA ASN A 890 18.69 3.91 53.44
C ASN A 890 17.50 2.97 53.74
N SER A 891 17.22 2.09 52.76
CA SER A 891 17.34 0.60 52.75
C SER A 891 16.46 -0.32 53.62
N PHE A 892 16.14 -1.50 53.03
CA PHE A 892 16.03 -2.90 53.54
C PHE A 892 14.83 -3.61 52.84
N ALA A 893 14.96 -4.63 51.98
CA ALA A 893 15.53 -5.99 52.04
C ALA A 893 14.52 -7.10 52.46
N ARG A 894 14.45 -8.12 51.58
CA ARG A 894 13.84 -9.47 51.59
C ARG A 894 13.52 -10.16 52.93
N ALA A 895 12.47 -10.99 52.90
CA ALA A 895 12.48 -12.37 53.41
C ALA A 895 11.37 -13.26 52.79
N HIS A 896 11.76 -14.49 52.45
CA HIS A 896 10.92 -15.64 52.07
C HIS A 896 10.24 -16.29 53.29
N SER A 897 9.07 -16.91 53.10
CA SER A 897 8.79 -18.24 53.67
C SER A 897 7.64 -18.96 52.95
N SER A 898 7.80 -20.28 52.88
CA SER A 898 6.99 -21.33 52.27
C SER A 898 5.86 -21.85 53.16
N SER A 899 4.77 -22.36 52.59
CA SER A 899 4.18 -23.65 53.02
C SER A 899 3.07 -24.15 52.07
N PHE A 900 3.11 -25.46 51.87
CA PHE A 900 2.16 -26.35 51.19
C PHE A 900 0.76 -26.36 51.84
N LEU A 901 -0.29 -26.63 51.06
CA LEU A 901 -1.17 -27.79 51.24
C LEU A 901 -2.14 -27.97 50.05
N ARG A 902 -2.14 -29.21 49.55
CA ARG A 902 -3.11 -29.86 48.67
C ARG A 902 -4.36 -30.23 49.49
N ASP A 903 -5.57 -30.02 48.96
CA ASP A 903 -6.44 -31.10 48.48
C ASP A 903 -7.83 -30.59 48.07
N SER A 904 -8.28 -31.22 46.99
CA SER A 904 -9.55 -31.17 46.27
C SER A 904 -10.81 -31.43 47.10
N PHE A 905 -11.93 -30.79 46.75
CA PHE A 905 -13.24 -31.45 46.65
C PHE A 905 -14.16 -30.72 45.67
N THR A 906 -14.91 -31.52 44.92
CA THR A 906 -15.84 -31.20 43.84
C THR A 906 -17.25 -30.87 44.34
N SER A 907 -18.03 -30.29 43.42
CA SER A 907 -19.51 -30.28 43.26
C SER A 907 -20.29 -29.03 43.66
N ALA A 908 -21.02 -28.57 42.63
CA ALA A 908 -22.10 -27.58 42.48
C ALA A 908 -23.25 -27.67 43.52
N PRO A 909 -24.22 -26.73 43.54
CA PRO A 909 -24.51 -25.65 42.59
C PRO A 909 -24.36 -24.22 43.12
#